data_AF-A0A941W471-F1
#
_entry.id   AF-A0A941W471-F1
#
_cell.length_a   1.000
_cell.length_b   1.000
_cell.length_c   1.000
_cell.angle_alpha   90.00
_cell.angle_beta   90.00
_cell.angle_gamma   90.00
#
_symmetry.space_group_name_H-M   'P 1'
#
loop_
_entity.id
_entity.type
_entity.pdbx_description
1 polymer ?
#
loop_
_entity_poly.entity_id
_entity_poly.type
_entity_poly.pdbx_seq_one_letter_code
_entity_poly.pdbx_strand_id
1 'polypeptide(L)'
;MYKIIKKEKIAESIYSITVDAPKIAAKRMAGQFIVLITDEKGERVPLTIAGSDRDKGTIDIVFQAVGHTTKQLAALEVGDCIRDILGPLGHPTHIENFGTAVCIGGGLGIALAMPITEALHEAGNNVISIISARNESLLLMEDRLHEISNELLIATDDGSKGFHGFPTQILQEMIDNKKKVDIVFAVGPVPLMGAVCKVTKPYKIKTIVSLNPIMVDATGMCGACRVEVGGKTKFACVDGPEFDGHEVDFDTLMKRLKVYNDTDKEESLKDTQAEPCSMEEEKAKTYKIVEEELSSQPVLLEFGKKPKVPRQIMPQQDSETRKKNFKEVPFGYSVEQAQREATRCLQCKKPLCFEGCPVNIDIPAFIKLIGEGDYIGAARKIKETNGLPAVCGRVCPQEDQCEKVCVVGKKGNPVSIGSLERFVADYEREHGDIFIPEIPEKTGHKIAVVGSGPAGLTVAGDLAKKGHDVTIFETLHKAGGVLIYGIPEFRLPKSIVESEIDYLKKLGVKIELNSIIGKTETVDELLNDGFGAVFLGTGAGLPMFMQIPGENLNGVYSANEYLTRVNLMKAYDPEYETPILRRKRVAVLGAGNVAMDSARTALRLGGEHVYVVYRRSRTEMPARIEEVHHGQQEGLEFKYLMNPIRIIGDENGWVKGLECIKMRLGEPDESGRRRPIPIEGTETVLDVECVIVAIGNGPNPLVPTTTPGLKTNRRGNIVADEESGLTSKKGVFAGGDIVTGAATVILAMGAGKKAAVAIDNYVMGRELKSCTV
;
A
#
# COMPACT_ATOMS: atom_id res chain seq x y z
N MET A 1 13.21 -10.24 12.61
CA MET A 1 12.67 -10.92 13.80
C MET A 1 13.19 -10.21 15.03
N TYR A 2 12.34 -10.03 16.03
CA TYR A 2 12.56 -9.19 17.21
C TYR A 2 12.36 -10.02 18.46
N LYS A 3 13.39 -10.15 19.30
CA LYS A 3 13.38 -11.09 20.43
C LYS A 3 12.65 -10.50 21.64
N ILE A 4 11.80 -11.31 22.29
CA ILE A 4 11.19 -10.97 23.57
C ILE A 4 12.20 -11.22 24.69
N ILE A 5 12.56 -10.17 25.42
CA ILE A 5 13.55 -10.22 26.52
C ILE A 5 12.85 -10.33 27.87
N LYS A 6 11.66 -9.74 28.01
CA LYS A 6 10.87 -9.75 29.24
C LYS A 6 9.39 -9.86 28.90
N LYS A 7 8.63 -10.54 29.76
CA LYS A 7 7.17 -10.65 29.68
C LYS A 7 6.58 -10.67 31.09
N GLU A 8 5.55 -9.86 31.32
CA GLU A 8 4.82 -9.78 32.58
C GLU A 8 3.31 -9.70 32.28
N LYS A 9 2.51 -10.47 33.02
CA LYS A 9 1.06 -10.31 33.02
C LYS A 9 0.71 -9.29 34.10
N ILE A 10 0.35 -8.08 33.69
CA ILE A 10 0.17 -6.95 34.61
C ILE A 10 -1.29 -6.80 35.11
N ALA A 11 -2.26 -7.34 34.37
CA ALA A 11 -3.66 -7.44 34.81
C ALA A 11 -4.39 -8.57 34.06
N GLU A 12 -5.70 -8.74 34.30
CA GLU A 12 -6.50 -9.72 33.57
C GLU A 12 -6.46 -9.45 32.06
N SER A 13 -5.91 -10.41 31.31
CA SER A 13 -5.73 -10.32 29.85
C SER A 13 -4.86 -9.14 29.37
N ILE A 14 -4.09 -8.48 30.25
CA ILE A 14 -3.16 -7.40 29.89
C ILE A 14 -1.73 -7.83 30.17
N TYR A 15 -0.86 -7.63 29.18
CA TYR A 15 0.53 -8.05 29.20
C TYR A 15 1.45 -6.87 28.90
N SER A 16 2.61 -6.86 29.53
CA SER A 16 3.75 -6.02 29.21
C SER A 16 4.88 -6.90 28.66
N ILE A 17 5.45 -6.53 27.52
CA ILE A 17 6.61 -7.20 26.93
C ILE A 17 7.72 -6.20 26.63
N THR A 18 8.96 -6.61 26.85
CA THR A 18 10.16 -5.87 26.43
C THR A 18 10.78 -6.59 25.24
N VAL A 19 11.01 -5.86 24.16
CA VAL A 19 11.47 -6.40 22.88
C VAL A 19 12.79 -5.76 22.46
N ASP A 20 13.70 -6.58 21.95
CA ASP A 20 14.95 -6.14 21.30
C ASP A 20 14.65 -5.43 19.98
N ALA A 21 14.80 -4.10 19.93
CA ALA A 21 14.45 -3.27 18.79
C ALA A 21 15.31 -1.98 18.73
N PRO A 22 16.64 -2.08 18.51
CA PRO A 22 17.59 -0.99 18.74
C PRO A 22 17.35 0.23 17.85
N LYS A 23 17.04 0.02 16.56
CA LYS A 23 16.71 1.12 15.63
C LYS A 23 15.47 1.91 16.10
N ILE A 24 14.49 1.23 16.70
CA ILE A 24 13.27 1.85 17.20
C ILE A 24 13.56 2.60 18.50
N ALA A 25 14.21 1.94 19.46
CA ALA A 25 14.56 2.52 20.76
C ALA A 25 15.36 3.82 20.62
N ALA A 26 16.30 3.87 19.68
CA ALA A 26 17.13 5.04 19.41
C ALA A 26 16.35 6.29 18.95
N LYS A 27 15.21 6.11 18.28
CA LYS A 27 14.46 7.19 17.61
C LYS A 27 13.12 7.52 18.24
N ARG A 28 12.59 6.62 19.04
CA ARG A 28 11.28 6.73 19.68
C ARG A 28 11.16 8.02 20.50
N MET A 29 10.02 8.69 20.35
CA MET A 29 9.53 9.80 21.17
C MET A 29 8.12 9.52 21.71
N ALA A 30 7.69 10.28 22.72
CA ALA A 30 6.35 10.18 23.31
C ALA A 30 5.24 10.28 22.24
N GLY A 31 4.13 9.57 22.45
CA GLY A 31 2.99 9.52 21.53
C GLY A 31 3.16 8.61 20.30
N GLN A 32 4.36 8.08 20.05
CA GLN A 32 4.62 7.20 18.91
C GLN A 32 4.28 5.73 19.18
N PHE A 33 3.97 5.02 18.09
CA PHE A 33 3.53 3.63 18.13
C PHE A 33 4.34 2.76 17.15
N ILE A 34 4.14 1.45 17.22
CA ILE A 34 4.64 0.46 16.26
C ILE A 34 3.47 -0.28 15.63
N VAL A 35 3.74 -0.98 14.53
CA VAL A 35 2.88 -2.07 14.06
C VAL A 35 3.67 -3.36 14.07
N LEU A 36 3.04 -4.44 14.53
CA LEU A 36 3.65 -5.76 14.52
C LEU A 36 2.79 -6.79 13.79
N ILE A 37 3.45 -7.88 13.39
CA ILE A 37 2.84 -9.12 12.91
C ILE A 37 3.56 -10.29 13.60
N THR A 38 2.78 -11.22 14.14
CA THR A 38 3.27 -12.41 14.85
C THR A 38 3.68 -13.53 13.91
N ASP A 39 2.95 -13.76 12.82
CA ASP A 39 3.22 -14.79 11.80
C ASP A 39 2.81 -14.34 10.38
N GLU A 40 2.78 -15.24 9.38
CA GLU A 40 2.39 -14.87 8.01
C GLU A 40 0.87 -14.62 7.83
N LYS A 41 0.04 -15.23 8.68
CA LYS A 41 -1.44 -15.20 8.58
C LYS A 41 -2.07 -14.12 9.45
N GLY A 42 -1.32 -13.59 10.41
CA GLY A 42 -1.74 -12.59 11.36
C GLY A 42 -2.08 -11.24 10.71
N GLU A 43 -2.97 -10.52 11.38
CA GLU A 43 -3.23 -9.12 11.06
C GLU A 43 -2.11 -8.21 11.56
N ARG A 44 -2.01 -7.03 10.95
CA ARG A 44 -1.12 -5.95 11.38
C ARG A 44 -1.76 -5.21 12.55
N VAL A 45 -1.14 -5.28 13.74
CA VAL A 45 -1.68 -4.67 14.95
C VAL A 45 -0.86 -3.44 15.36
N PRO A 46 -1.48 -2.24 15.44
CA PRO A 46 -0.85 -1.06 16.01
C PRO A 46 -0.83 -1.11 17.54
N LEU A 47 0.34 -0.87 18.14
CA LEU A 47 0.53 -0.80 19.59
C LEU A 47 1.44 0.38 19.93
N THR A 48 1.06 1.18 20.91
CA THR A 48 1.91 2.29 21.38
C THR A 48 3.14 1.77 22.09
N ILE A 49 4.24 2.50 21.96
CA ILE A 49 5.47 2.24 22.71
C ILE A 49 5.31 2.84 24.11
N ALA A 50 5.14 1.98 25.12
CA ALA A 50 4.92 2.38 26.51
C ALA A 50 6.23 2.79 27.23
N GLY A 51 7.36 2.27 26.76
CA GLY A 51 8.69 2.57 27.31
C GLY A 51 9.79 2.26 26.31
N SER A 52 10.99 2.78 26.55
CA SER A 52 12.17 2.48 25.74
C SER A 52 13.46 2.71 26.53
N ASP A 53 14.43 1.82 26.33
CA ASP A 53 15.79 1.93 26.86
C ASP A 53 16.75 2.02 25.68
N ARG A 54 17.35 3.19 25.50
CA ARG A 54 18.24 3.49 24.35
C ARG A 54 19.55 2.73 24.44
N ASP A 55 20.08 2.54 25.65
CA ASP A 55 21.38 1.90 25.87
C ASP A 55 21.29 0.39 25.68
N LYS A 56 20.17 -0.21 26.12
CA LYS A 56 19.89 -1.64 25.88
C LYS A 56 19.31 -1.91 24.49
N GLY A 57 18.82 -0.89 23.79
CA GLY A 57 18.19 -1.04 22.48
C GLY A 57 16.80 -1.69 22.56
N THR A 58 16.07 -1.52 23.66
CA THR A 58 14.79 -2.22 23.90
C THR A 58 13.60 -1.28 23.94
N ILE A 59 12.43 -1.80 23.56
CA ILE A 59 11.14 -1.10 23.71
C ILE A 59 10.18 -1.92 24.56
N ASP A 60 9.34 -1.24 25.33
CA ASP A 60 8.26 -1.85 26.11
C ASP A 60 6.92 -1.62 25.43
N ILE A 61 6.14 -2.69 25.33
CA ILE A 61 4.83 -2.71 24.69
C ILE A 61 3.84 -3.27 25.69
N VAL A 62 2.74 -2.54 25.90
CA VAL A 62 1.63 -2.99 26.74
C VAL A 62 0.40 -3.20 25.87
N PHE A 63 -0.22 -4.37 25.99
CA PHE A 63 -1.36 -4.74 25.14
C PHE A 63 -2.37 -5.61 25.90
N GLN A 64 -3.59 -5.62 25.39
CA GLN A 64 -4.65 -6.49 25.87
C GLN A 64 -4.92 -7.63 24.87
N ALA A 65 -5.00 -8.86 25.36
CA ALA A 65 -5.23 -10.06 24.55
C ALA A 65 -6.71 -10.22 24.17
N VAL A 66 -7.17 -9.46 23.17
CA VAL A 66 -8.58 -9.45 22.71
C VAL A 66 -8.72 -10.07 21.32
N GLY A 67 -8.00 -9.52 20.33
CA GLY A 67 -7.99 -9.99 18.94
C GLY A 67 -7.05 -11.18 18.72
N HIS A 68 -7.10 -11.78 17.54
CA HIS A 68 -6.32 -12.98 17.21
C HIS A 68 -4.82 -12.76 17.40
N THR A 69 -4.23 -11.76 16.71
CA THR A 69 -2.79 -11.46 16.81
C THR A 69 -2.39 -11.10 18.24
N THR A 70 -3.21 -10.37 19.00
CA THR A 70 -2.89 -10.05 20.40
C THR A 70 -2.95 -11.28 21.32
N LYS A 71 -3.81 -12.27 21.04
CA LYS A 71 -3.84 -13.55 21.77
C LYS A 71 -2.63 -14.40 21.42
N GLN A 72 -2.22 -14.44 20.15
CA GLN A 72 -0.97 -15.09 19.75
C GLN A 72 0.24 -14.42 20.41
N LEU A 73 0.30 -13.09 20.43
CA LEU A 73 1.36 -12.34 21.10
C LEU A 73 1.43 -12.67 22.60
N ALA A 74 0.27 -12.81 23.26
CA ALA A 74 0.20 -13.23 24.66
C ALA A 74 0.65 -14.67 24.89
N ALA A 75 0.66 -15.53 23.87
CA ALA A 75 1.14 -16.91 23.94
C ALA A 75 2.65 -17.05 23.73
N LEU A 76 3.33 -16.05 23.14
CA LEU A 76 4.78 -16.04 23.00
C LEU A 76 5.46 -15.85 24.36
N GLU A 77 6.56 -16.57 24.61
CA GLU A 77 7.32 -16.53 25.85
C GLU A 77 8.66 -15.80 25.71
N VAL A 78 9.32 -15.55 26.84
CA VAL A 78 10.67 -14.95 26.83
C VAL A 78 11.63 -15.85 26.05
N GLY A 79 12.34 -15.25 25.09
CA GLY A 79 13.21 -15.97 24.16
C GLY A 79 12.60 -16.16 22.78
N ASP A 80 11.27 -16.12 22.65
CA ASP A 80 10.60 -16.17 21.36
C ASP A 80 10.80 -14.88 20.56
N CYS A 81 10.46 -14.93 19.27
CA CYS A 81 10.61 -13.81 18.36
C CYS A 81 9.27 -13.37 17.77
N ILE A 82 9.05 -12.05 17.75
CA ILE A 82 8.04 -11.42 16.92
C ILE A 82 8.60 -11.33 15.51
N ARG A 83 7.81 -11.75 14.51
CA ARG A 83 8.26 -11.85 13.13
C ARG A 83 8.67 -10.48 12.58
N ASP A 84 7.75 -9.54 12.60
CA ASP A 84 7.89 -8.21 11.99
C ASP A 84 7.43 -7.11 12.97
N ILE A 85 8.23 -6.05 13.10
CA ILE A 85 7.90 -4.82 13.82
C ILE A 85 8.32 -3.64 12.96
N LEU A 86 7.40 -2.69 12.76
CA LEU A 86 7.63 -1.44 12.05
C LEU A 86 7.38 -0.25 12.98
N GLY A 87 8.36 0.63 13.12
CA GLY A 87 8.22 1.93 13.78
C GLY A 87 9.56 2.51 14.24
N PRO A 88 9.59 3.65 14.93
CA PRO A 88 8.42 4.34 15.48
C PRO A 88 7.60 5.04 14.40
N LEU A 89 6.27 4.98 14.55
CA LEU A 89 5.27 5.54 13.64
C LEU A 89 4.48 6.65 14.32
N GLY A 90 3.77 7.44 13.52
CA GLY A 90 3.06 8.63 13.97
C GLY A 90 3.98 9.83 14.21
N HIS A 91 3.34 10.98 14.43
CA HIS A 91 3.95 12.19 14.94
C HIS A 91 4.18 12.06 16.43
N PRO A 92 5.35 12.50 16.92
CA PRO A 92 5.55 12.62 18.36
C PRO A 92 4.59 13.63 18.95
N THR A 93 4.23 13.43 20.21
CA THR A 93 3.51 14.42 21.01
C THR A 93 4.28 15.73 21.01
N HIS A 94 3.57 16.85 20.86
CA HIS A 94 4.17 18.16 21.07
C HIS A 94 4.38 18.38 22.56
N ILE A 95 5.64 18.47 22.97
CA ILE A 95 6.05 18.63 24.36
C ILE A 95 6.75 19.98 24.52
N GLU A 96 6.24 20.79 25.44
CA GLU A 96 6.86 22.02 25.92
C GLU A 96 6.45 22.26 27.38
N ASN A 97 6.93 23.34 28.01
CA ASN A 97 6.47 23.74 29.33
C ASN A 97 5.20 24.60 29.22
N PHE A 98 4.05 23.95 29.37
CA PHE A 98 2.73 24.58 29.33
C PHE A 98 2.33 25.23 30.67
N GLY A 99 2.96 24.84 31.78
CA GLY A 99 2.53 25.18 33.14
C GLY A 99 1.92 23.97 33.84
N THR A 100 0.60 23.94 34.02
CA THR A 100 -0.11 22.78 34.61
C THR A 100 -0.75 21.92 33.53
N ALA A 101 -0.21 20.71 33.36
CA ALA A 101 -0.68 19.72 32.40
C ALA A 101 -1.42 18.59 33.13
N VAL A 102 -2.64 18.29 32.68
CA VAL A 102 -3.42 17.15 33.21
C VAL A 102 -3.35 15.98 32.23
N CYS A 103 -2.83 14.84 32.66
CA CYS A 103 -2.77 13.61 31.87
C CYS A 103 -3.84 12.63 32.34
N ILE A 104 -4.82 12.34 31.49
CA ILE A 104 -5.94 11.44 31.80
C ILE A 104 -5.78 10.12 31.06
N GLY A 105 -5.67 9.02 31.81
CA GLY A 105 -5.54 7.65 31.31
C GLY A 105 -6.73 6.79 31.70
N GLY A 106 -7.32 6.06 30.74
CA GLY A 106 -8.41 5.10 31.01
C GLY A 106 -8.09 3.68 30.56
N GLY A 107 -8.15 2.71 31.48
CA GLY A 107 -7.84 1.29 31.22
C GLY A 107 -6.44 1.12 30.62
N LEU A 108 -6.34 0.44 29.47
CA LEU A 108 -5.06 0.33 28.74
C LEU A 108 -4.46 1.70 28.37
N GLY A 109 -5.29 2.73 28.23
CA GLY A 109 -4.89 4.12 27.98
C GLY A 109 -3.96 4.69 29.05
N ILE A 110 -3.95 4.15 30.26
CA ILE A 110 -3.00 4.53 31.30
C ILE A 110 -1.55 4.25 30.86
N ALA A 111 -1.29 3.06 30.32
CA ALA A 111 0.05 2.69 29.83
C ALA A 111 0.46 3.51 28.59
N LEU A 112 -0.51 3.95 27.79
CA LEU A 112 -0.28 4.79 26.61
C LEU A 112 -0.02 6.26 26.98
N ALA A 113 -0.65 6.76 28.04
CA ALA A 113 -0.45 8.12 28.56
C ALA A 113 0.92 8.28 29.24
N MET A 114 1.47 7.20 29.80
CA MET A 114 2.73 7.21 30.56
C MET A 114 3.91 7.88 29.83
N PRO A 115 4.25 7.50 28.58
CA PRO A 115 5.18 8.24 27.73
C PRO A 115 5.03 9.76 27.71
N ILE A 116 3.78 10.23 27.67
CA ILE A 116 3.44 11.65 27.54
C ILE A 116 3.63 12.33 28.90
N THR A 117 3.15 11.70 29.96
CA THR A 117 3.33 12.15 31.34
C THR A 117 4.82 12.32 31.69
N GLU A 118 5.64 11.32 31.36
CA GLU A 118 7.09 11.33 31.58
C GLU A 118 7.77 12.50 30.83
N ALA A 119 7.46 12.65 29.54
CA ALA A 119 8.02 13.75 28.74
C ALA A 119 7.57 15.14 29.21
N LEU A 120 6.33 15.29 29.67
CA LEU A 120 5.84 16.56 30.24
C LEU A 120 6.52 16.88 31.57
N HIS A 121 6.74 15.87 32.42
CA HIS A 121 7.46 16.02 33.67
C HIS A 121 8.91 16.46 33.43
N GLU A 122 9.61 15.80 32.51
CA GLU A 122 10.98 16.15 32.10
C GLU A 122 11.07 17.56 31.50
N ALA A 123 10.02 18.02 30.82
CA ALA A 123 9.92 19.39 30.31
C ALA A 123 9.63 20.45 31.40
N GLY A 124 9.47 20.05 32.67
CA GLY A 124 9.28 20.94 33.81
C GLY A 124 7.85 21.43 34.01
N ASN A 125 6.86 20.68 33.51
CA ASN A 125 5.44 20.97 33.79
C ASN A 125 5.08 20.56 35.23
N ASN A 126 4.07 21.21 35.79
CA ASN A 126 3.32 20.69 36.93
C ASN A 126 2.31 19.64 36.40
N VAL A 127 2.64 18.37 36.52
CA VAL A 127 1.88 17.26 35.93
C VAL A 127 0.90 16.68 36.94
N ILE A 128 -0.38 16.68 36.59
CA ILE A 128 -1.45 16.03 37.36
C ILE A 128 -1.96 14.85 36.55
N SER A 129 -1.76 13.64 37.06
CA SER A 129 -2.27 12.43 36.42
C SER A 129 -3.64 12.07 36.99
N ILE A 130 -4.61 11.77 36.12
CA ILE A 130 -5.91 11.21 36.51
C ILE A 130 -6.05 9.85 35.82
N ILE A 131 -5.97 8.76 36.57
CA ILE A 131 -6.14 7.42 36.03
C ILE A 131 -7.51 6.84 36.37
N SER A 132 -8.03 6.02 35.46
CA SER A 132 -9.33 5.39 35.64
C SER A 132 -9.39 3.95 35.13
N ALA A 133 -10.14 3.11 35.85
CA ALA A 133 -10.42 1.74 35.45
C ALA A 133 -11.77 1.29 36.02
N ARG A 134 -12.30 0.15 35.54
CA ARG A 134 -13.57 -0.39 36.05
C ARG A 134 -13.49 -0.77 37.54
N ASN A 135 -12.33 -1.25 37.98
CA ASN A 135 -12.02 -1.64 39.35
C ASN A 135 -10.51 -1.57 39.60
N GLU A 136 -10.10 -1.68 40.87
CA GLU A 136 -8.71 -1.59 41.30
C GLU A 136 -7.78 -2.59 40.58
N SER A 137 -8.24 -3.82 40.32
CA SER A 137 -7.41 -4.87 39.70
C SER A 137 -7.01 -4.59 38.25
N LEU A 138 -7.62 -3.58 37.62
CA LEU A 138 -7.35 -3.16 36.25
C LEU A 138 -6.56 -1.84 36.18
N LEU A 139 -6.23 -1.22 37.32
CA LEU A 139 -5.35 -0.07 37.35
C LEU A 139 -3.93 -0.49 36.98
N LEU A 140 -3.26 0.34 36.19
CA LEU A 140 -1.95 0.04 35.62
C LEU A 140 -0.93 1.07 36.09
N MET A 141 0.27 0.61 36.44
CA MET A 141 1.47 1.44 36.57
C MET A 141 1.35 2.61 37.58
N GLU A 142 0.60 2.42 38.66
CA GLU A 142 0.38 3.45 39.70
C GLU A 142 1.69 3.96 40.32
N ASP A 143 2.58 3.05 40.72
CA ASP A 143 3.85 3.40 41.37
C ASP A 143 4.70 4.32 40.49
N ARG A 144 4.82 3.97 39.19
CA ARG A 144 5.57 4.77 38.24
C ARG A 144 4.90 6.13 37.98
N LEU A 145 3.57 6.19 37.96
CA LEU A 145 2.85 7.46 37.82
C LEU A 145 3.02 8.37 39.05
N HIS A 146 3.10 7.80 40.25
CA HIS A 146 3.43 8.53 41.46
C HIS A 146 4.81 9.18 41.40
N GLU A 147 5.79 8.53 40.76
CA GLU A 147 7.15 9.05 40.60
C GLU A 147 7.22 10.22 39.60
N ILE A 148 6.48 10.14 38.49
CA ILE A 148 6.56 11.12 37.39
C ILE A 148 5.46 12.19 37.41
N SER A 149 4.55 12.16 38.39
CA SER A 149 3.47 13.16 38.52
C SER A 149 3.65 13.98 39.80
N ASN A 150 3.35 15.27 39.75
CA ASN A 150 3.27 16.11 40.95
C ASN A 150 2.04 15.75 41.80
N GLU A 151 1.00 15.23 41.16
CA GLU A 151 -0.22 14.75 41.80
C GLU A 151 -0.81 13.59 40.98
N LEU A 152 -1.24 12.53 41.67
CA LEU A 152 -1.94 11.39 41.07
C LEU A 152 -3.33 11.26 41.69
N LEU A 153 -4.35 11.26 40.85
CA LEU A 153 -5.76 11.08 41.21
C LEU A 153 -6.27 9.80 40.54
N ILE A 154 -7.06 9.03 41.29
CA ILE A 154 -7.56 7.72 40.86
C ILE A 154 -9.08 7.74 40.90
N ALA A 155 -9.71 7.22 39.86
CA ALA A 155 -11.15 6.97 39.81
C ALA A 155 -11.41 5.50 39.43
N THR A 156 -12.32 4.83 40.14
CA THR A 156 -12.85 3.54 39.71
C THR A 156 -14.37 3.55 39.59
N ASP A 157 -14.88 2.87 38.56
CA ASP A 157 -16.32 2.82 38.28
C ASP A 157 -17.10 2.17 39.44
N ASP A 158 -16.49 1.23 40.15
CA ASP A 158 -17.09 0.51 41.29
C ASP A 158 -16.73 1.07 42.67
N GLY A 159 -15.90 2.13 42.73
CA GLY A 159 -15.42 2.72 43.98
C GLY A 159 -14.42 1.87 44.78
N SER A 160 -13.89 0.78 44.20
CA SER A 160 -12.84 -0.04 44.83
C SER A 160 -11.56 0.72 45.19
N LYS A 161 -11.20 1.79 44.47
CA LYS A 161 -10.05 2.65 44.82
C LYS A 161 -10.24 4.09 44.36
N GLY A 162 -9.87 5.04 45.21
CA GLY A 162 -9.94 6.47 44.90
C GLY A 162 -11.38 6.98 44.82
N PHE A 163 -11.67 7.83 43.85
CA PHE A 163 -12.99 8.39 43.62
C PHE A 163 -13.93 7.36 42.97
N HIS A 164 -15.13 7.19 43.53
CA HIS A 164 -16.17 6.36 42.92
C HIS A 164 -16.86 7.12 41.79
N GLY A 165 -16.53 6.76 40.55
CA GLY A 165 -17.10 7.36 39.35
C GLY A 165 -16.06 7.59 38.25
N PHE A 166 -16.25 8.65 37.47
CA PHE A 166 -15.48 8.91 36.26
C PHE A 166 -14.40 9.98 36.46
N PRO A 167 -13.25 9.86 35.77
CA PRO A 167 -12.16 10.85 35.85
C PRO A 167 -12.59 12.25 35.39
N THR A 168 -13.63 12.35 34.55
CA THR A 168 -14.21 13.63 34.13
C THR A 168 -14.86 14.40 35.27
N GLN A 169 -15.36 13.71 36.31
CA GLN A 169 -15.93 14.36 37.48
C GLN A 169 -14.84 14.98 38.34
N ILE A 170 -13.72 14.28 38.53
CA ILE A 170 -12.51 14.83 39.16
C ILE A 170 -12.02 16.06 38.41
N LEU A 171 -11.91 15.97 37.07
CA LEU A 171 -11.49 17.11 36.26
C LEU A 171 -12.45 18.30 36.39
N GLN A 172 -13.77 18.05 36.38
CA GLN A 172 -14.78 19.10 36.55
C GLN A 172 -14.65 19.76 37.92
N GLU A 173 -14.49 18.97 38.99
CA GLU A 173 -14.31 19.48 40.35
C GLU A 173 -13.02 20.32 40.48
N MET A 174 -11.92 19.92 39.83
CA MET A 174 -10.70 20.73 39.77
C MET A 174 -10.95 22.10 39.13
N ILE A 175 -11.68 22.12 38.01
CA ILE A 175 -12.01 23.36 37.30
C ILE A 175 -12.95 24.25 38.13
N ASP A 176 -13.98 23.67 38.74
CA ASP A 176 -14.95 24.38 39.58
C ASP A 176 -14.27 25.00 40.81
N ASN A 177 -13.30 24.29 41.38
CA ASN A 177 -12.44 24.76 42.47
C ASN A 177 -11.33 25.74 42.02
N LYS A 178 -11.37 26.21 40.77
CA LYS A 178 -10.43 27.16 40.18
C LYS A 178 -8.97 26.70 40.20
N LYS A 179 -8.74 25.38 40.20
CA LYS A 179 -7.39 24.84 40.03
C LYS A 179 -6.92 25.16 38.60
N LYS A 180 -5.68 25.64 38.48
CA LYS A 180 -5.11 26.01 37.18
C LYS A 180 -4.94 24.76 36.31
N VAL A 181 -5.45 24.79 35.09
CA VAL A 181 -5.27 23.75 34.06
C VAL A 181 -4.97 24.45 32.75
N ASP A 182 -3.72 24.34 32.28
CA ASP A 182 -3.27 24.99 31.04
C ASP A 182 -3.50 24.09 29.82
N ILE A 183 -3.37 22.77 29.98
CA ILE A 183 -3.59 21.78 28.93
C ILE A 183 -4.05 20.44 29.52
N VAL A 184 -4.86 19.70 28.75
CA VAL A 184 -5.27 18.34 29.06
C VAL A 184 -4.82 17.39 27.95
N PHE A 185 -4.22 16.26 28.32
CA PHE A 185 -3.97 15.12 27.44
C PHE A 185 -4.88 13.99 27.87
N ALA A 186 -5.69 13.44 26.96
CA ALA A 186 -6.59 12.33 27.26
C ALA A 186 -6.31 11.13 26.35
N VAL A 187 -6.06 9.99 26.99
CA VAL A 187 -5.73 8.74 26.31
C VAL A 187 -6.53 7.59 26.91
N GLY A 188 -7.27 6.87 26.06
CA GLY A 188 -8.10 5.76 26.52
C GLY A 188 -9.26 5.48 25.55
N PRO A 189 -10.34 4.86 26.05
CA PRO A 189 -11.52 4.59 25.25
C PRO A 189 -12.08 5.87 24.62
N VAL A 190 -12.55 5.78 23.37
CA VAL A 190 -13.12 6.92 22.63
C VAL A 190 -14.22 7.66 23.42
N PRO A 191 -15.13 6.99 24.16
CA PRO A 191 -16.10 7.68 25.01
C PRO A 191 -15.47 8.56 26.11
N LEU A 192 -14.37 8.11 26.73
CA LEU A 192 -13.65 8.87 27.75
C LEU A 192 -13.04 10.14 27.14
N MET A 193 -12.33 10.00 26.02
CA MET A 193 -11.71 11.14 25.33
C MET A 193 -12.76 12.19 24.93
N GLY A 194 -13.91 11.74 24.38
CA GLY A 194 -15.02 12.64 24.05
C GLY A 194 -15.64 13.30 25.28
N ALA A 195 -15.76 12.59 26.40
CA ALA A 195 -16.29 13.14 27.65
C ALA A 195 -15.35 14.19 28.27
N VAL A 196 -14.04 13.96 28.25
CA VAL A 196 -13.04 14.95 28.67
C VAL A 196 -13.16 16.23 27.83
N CYS A 197 -13.31 16.09 26.50
CA CYS A 197 -13.49 17.23 25.61
C CYS A 197 -14.78 18.04 25.94
N LYS A 198 -15.87 17.36 26.32
CA LYS A 198 -17.11 18.03 26.74
C LYS A 198 -16.93 18.84 28.03
N VAL A 199 -16.12 18.35 28.97
CA VAL A 199 -15.77 19.05 30.21
C VAL A 199 -14.90 20.26 29.93
N THR A 200 -13.88 20.15 29.07
CA THR A 200 -12.87 21.21 28.87
C THR A 200 -13.30 22.32 27.91
N LYS A 201 -14.18 22.02 26.94
CA LYS A 201 -14.59 22.95 25.88
C LYS A 201 -15.25 24.25 26.38
N PRO A 202 -16.19 24.24 27.35
CA PRO A 202 -16.78 25.47 27.91
C PRO A 202 -15.74 26.42 28.52
N TYR A 203 -14.64 25.87 29.04
CA TYR A 203 -13.57 26.61 29.70
C TYR A 203 -12.42 26.97 28.76
N LYS A 204 -12.50 26.61 27.46
CA LYS A 204 -11.45 26.84 26.44
C LYS A 204 -10.09 26.25 26.83
N ILE A 205 -10.10 25.17 27.59
CA ILE A 205 -8.87 24.44 27.96
C ILE A 205 -8.47 23.56 26.78
N LYS A 206 -7.28 23.80 26.23
CA LYS A 206 -6.74 23.01 25.12
C LYS A 206 -6.68 21.54 25.52
N THR A 207 -7.27 20.67 24.70
CA THR A 207 -7.36 19.23 24.99
C THR A 207 -6.82 18.43 23.81
N ILE A 208 -5.79 17.64 24.06
CA ILE A 208 -5.19 16.75 23.07
C ILE A 208 -5.67 15.33 23.35
N VAL A 209 -6.13 14.64 22.31
CA VAL A 209 -6.59 13.25 22.39
C VAL A 209 -5.73 12.36 21.52
N SER A 210 -5.39 11.17 22.00
CA SER A 210 -4.62 10.18 21.24
C SER A 210 -5.55 9.13 20.64
N LEU A 211 -5.74 9.18 19.33
CA LEU A 211 -6.70 8.34 18.63
C LEU A 211 -6.05 7.02 18.19
N ASN A 212 -6.77 5.91 18.36
CA ASN A 212 -6.38 4.60 17.84
C ASN A 212 -7.42 4.08 16.82
N PRO A 213 -7.49 4.66 15.61
CA PRO A 213 -8.37 4.15 14.56
C PRO A 213 -7.83 2.85 13.95
N ILE A 214 -8.64 2.21 13.10
CA ILE A 214 -8.21 1.02 12.33
C ILE A 214 -6.99 1.38 11.46
N MET A 215 -5.91 0.59 11.55
CA MET A 215 -4.71 0.75 10.72
C MET A 215 -4.42 -0.55 9.97
N VAL A 216 -3.90 -0.44 8.74
CA VAL A 216 -3.47 -1.61 7.95
C VAL A 216 -1.99 -1.49 7.62
N ASP A 217 -1.60 -0.48 6.85
CA ASP A 217 -0.19 -0.24 6.50
C ASP A 217 0.59 0.50 7.60
N ALA A 218 -0.14 1.33 8.37
CA ALA A 218 0.34 2.27 9.37
C ALA A 218 1.30 3.37 8.89
N THR A 219 1.31 3.62 7.58
CA THR A 219 2.07 4.70 6.96
C THR A 219 1.17 5.74 6.28
N GLY A 220 -0.15 5.57 6.40
CA GLY A 220 -1.18 6.42 5.80
C GLY A 220 -1.43 6.17 4.31
N MET A 221 -0.62 5.33 3.65
CA MET A 221 -0.76 5.00 2.22
C MET A 221 -2.01 4.14 1.94
N CYS A 222 -2.53 3.42 2.92
CA CYS A 222 -3.81 2.72 2.73
C CYS A 222 -5.03 3.62 3.00
N GLY A 223 -4.93 4.63 3.87
CA GLY A 223 -6.07 5.48 4.25
C GLY A 223 -7.13 4.82 5.15
N ALA A 224 -6.84 3.66 5.73
CA ALA A 224 -7.74 2.99 6.70
C ALA A 224 -7.89 3.81 8.00
N CYS A 225 -6.78 4.42 8.44
CA CYS A 225 -6.65 5.21 9.66
C CYS A 225 -7.33 6.59 9.61
N ARG A 226 -8.22 6.78 8.63
CA ARG A 226 -8.90 8.05 8.43
C ARG A 226 -9.84 8.36 9.59
N VAL A 227 -9.79 9.60 10.01
CA VAL A 227 -10.59 10.21 11.06
C VAL A 227 -11.08 11.57 10.59
N GLU A 228 -12.20 12.05 11.13
CA GLU A 228 -12.72 13.38 10.81
C GLU A 228 -12.35 14.36 11.92
N VAL A 229 -11.63 15.41 11.54
CA VAL A 229 -11.12 16.45 12.45
C VAL A 229 -11.34 17.81 11.78
N GLY A 230 -12.08 18.69 12.44
CA GLY A 230 -12.37 20.04 11.93
C GLY A 230 -13.16 20.03 10.61
N GLY A 231 -14.03 19.04 10.43
CA GLY A 231 -14.81 18.83 9.20
C GLY A 231 -13.97 18.37 8.00
N LYS A 232 -12.76 17.85 8.24
CA LYS A 232 -11.86 17.34 7.21
C LYS A 232 -11.41 15.92 7.54
N THR A 233 -11.24 15.10 6.51
CA THR A 233 -10.61 13.80 6.64
C THR A 233 -9.10 13.98 6.88
N LYS A 234 -8.60 13.37 7.95
CA LYS A 234 -7.19 13.29 8.37
C LYS A 234 -6.78 11.84 8.51
N PHE A 235 -5.49 11.54 8.42
CA PHE A 235 -4.95 10.17 8.55
C PHE A 235 -4.15 10.04 9.83
N ALA A 236 -4.63 9.29 10.83
CA ALA A 236 -3.94 9.20 12.13
C ALA A 236 -2.49 8.67 12.04
N CYS A 237 -2.16 7.87 11.03
CA CYS A 237 -0.79 7.36 10.84
C CYS A 237 0.22 8.43 10.40
N VAL A 238 -0.24 9.53 9.77
CA VAL A 238 0.63 10.55 9.16
C VAL A 238 0.32 11.95 9.67
N ASP A 239 -0.92 12.27 10.05
CA ASP A 239 -1.30 13.55 10.67
C ASP A 239 -1.31 13.46 12.20
N GLY A 240 -1.36 12.26 12.77
CA GLY A 240 -1.55 11.99 14.21
C GLY A 240 -0.50 11.04 14.80
N PRO A 241 -0.81 10.28 15.87
CA PRO A 241 -2.16 9.89 16.30
C PRO A 241 -2.87 10.92 17.19
N GLU A 242 -2.20 12.00 17.57
CA GLU A 242 -2.74 13.03 18.46
C GLU A 242 -3.38 14.19 17.71
N PHE A 243 -4.55 14.61 18.17
CA PHE A 243 -5.33 15.68 17.56
C PHE A 243 -5.92 16.61 18.63
N ASP A 244 -6.33 17.81 18.22
CA ASP A 244 -7.20 18.65 19.06
C ASP A 244 -8.54 17.95 19.24
N GLY A 245 -8.81 17.51 20.46
CA GLY A 245 -10.01 16.75 20.79
C GLY A 245 -11.30 17.54 20.61
N HIS A 246 -11.26 18.87 20.59
CA HIS A 246 -12.45 19.70 20.38
C HIS A 246 -12.93 19.72 18.92
N GLU A 247 -12.07 19.28 18.00
CA GLU A 247 -12.31 19.21 16.56
C GLU A 247 -12.63 17.78 16.06
N VAL A 248 -12.42 16.75 16.88
CA VAL A 248 -12.64 15.34 16.50
C VAL A 248 -14.13 14.99 16.45
N ASP A 249 -14.56 14.34 15.36
CA ASP A 249 -15.85 13.64 15.31
C ASP A 249 -15.73 12.25 15.96
N PHE A 250 -16.01 12.21 17.26
CA PHE A 250 -15.98 10.97 18.05
C PHE A 250 -17.07 9.98 17.63
N ASP A 251 -18.22 10.45 17.16
CA ASP A 251 -19.35 9.58 16.80
C ASP A 251 -19.01 8.76 15.55
N THR A 252 -18.47 9.42 14.52
CA THR A 252 -17.98 8.75 13.31
C THR A 252 -16.84 7.79 13.66
N LEU A 253 -15.87 8.19 14.49
CA LEU A 253 -14.79 7.31 14.92
C LEU A 253 -15.29 6.06 15.64
N MET A 254 -16.24 6.19 16.58
CA MET A 254 -16.82 5.07 17.30
C MET A 254 -17.57 4.10 16.39
N LYS A 255 -18.30 4.61 15.39
CA LYS A 255 -18.99 3.77 14.38
C LYS A 255 -17.98 3.01 13.52
N ARG A 256 -16.88 3.65 13.12
CA ARG A 256 -15.80 3.04 12.32
C ARG A 256 -15.07 1.92 13.05
N LEU A 257 -14.79 2.09 14.35
CA LEU A 257 -14.12 1.07 15.15
C LEU A 257 -14.92 -0.23 15.32
N LYS A 258 -16.22 -0.20 15.02
CA LYS A 258 -17.12 -1.37 15.11
C LYS A 258 -17.33 -2.08 13.77
N VAL A 259 -16.69 -1.62 12.68
CA VAL A 259 -16.90 -2.15 11.31
C VAL A 259 -16.71 -3.66 11.21
N TYR A 260 -15.74 -4.23 11.94
CA TYR A 260 -15.37 -5.64 11.84
C TYR A 260 -15.66 -6.44 13.12
N ASN A 261 -16.58 -5.96 13.97
CA ASN A 261 -17.01 -6.74 15.13
C ASN A 261 -17.70 -8.05 14.68
N ASP A 262 -17.62 -9.09 15.53
CA ASP A 262 -17.85 -10.51 15.20
C ASP A 262 -19.20 -10.90 14.52
N THR A 263 -20.12 -9.96 14.30
CA THR A 263 -21.41 -10.21 13.62
C THR A 263 -21.29 -10.53 12.13
N ASP A 264 -20.22 -10.09 11.45
CA ASP A 264 -20.03 -10.35 10.01
C ASP A 264 -19.24 -11.64 9.71
N LYS A 265 -18.66 -12.30 10.73
CA LYS A 265 -17.91 -13.56 10.54
C LYS A 265 -18.81 -14.73 10.13
N GLU A 266 -20.02 -14.82 10.69
CA GLU A 266 -20.89 -16.00 10.48
C GLU A 266 -21.56 -16.05 9.10
N GLU A 267 -21.86 -14.91 8.46
CA GLU A 267 -22.43 -14.90 7.09
C GLU A 267 -21.37 -15.11 6.00
N SER A 268 -20.10 -14.83 6.29
CA SER A 268 -19.00 -14.93 5.31
C SER A 268 -18.50 -16.36 5.04
N LEU A 269 -18.89 -17.33 5.86
CA LEU A 269 -18.35 -18.70 5.85
C LEU A 269 -19.13 -19.69 4.99
N LYS A 270 -20.26 -19.31 4.38
CA LYS A 270 -21.17 -20.29 3.72
C LYS A 270 -21.14 -20.35 2.21
N ASP A 271 -20.47 -19.45 1.50
CA ASP A 271 -20.42 -19.51 0.04
C ASP A 271 -18.99 -19.43 -0.46
N THR A 272 -18.37 -20.60 -0.69
CA THR A 272 -17.42 -20.89 -1.80
C THR A 272 -16.78 -22.28 -1.60
N GLN A 273 -17.59 -23.33 -1.70
CA GLN A 273 -17.09 -24.59 -2.23
C GLN A 273 -17.71 -24.79 -3.61
N ALA A 274 -17.15 -24.13 -4.62
CA ALA A 274 -17.32 -24.60 -5.98
C ALA A 274 -16.54 -25.91 -6.09
N GLU A 275 -17.22 -26.99 -6.50
CA GLU A 275 -16.55 -28.25 -6.83
C GLU A 275 -15.41 -27.96 -7.84
N PRO A 276 -14.18 -28.41 -7.57
CA PRO A 276 -13.08 -28.15 -8.48
C PRO A 276 -13.25 -29.00 -9.73
N CYS A 277 -13.61 -28.38 -10.85
CA CYS A 277 -12.95 -28.80 -12.09
C CYS A 277 -11.46 -28.54 -11.86
N SER A 278 -10.60 -29.53 -12.10
CA SER A 278 -9.17 -29.33 -11.89
C SER A 278 -8.72 -28.21 -12.85
N MET A 279 -7.93 -27.26 -12.36
CA MET A 279 -7.43 -26.15 -13.21
C MET A 279 -6.73 -26.66 -14.47
N GLU A 280 -6.14 -27.85 -14.39
CA GLU A 280 -5.47 -28.53 -15.50
C GLU A 280 -6.47 -28.99 -16.57
N GLU A 281 -7.64 -29.50 -16.19
CA GLU A 281 -8.72 -29.84 -17.13
C GLU A 281 -9.29 -28.60 -17.82
N GLU A 282 -9.57 -27.53 -17.05
CA GLU A 282 -10.05 -26.27 -17.62
C GLU A 282 -9.01 -25.68 -18.59
N LYS A 283 -7.73 -25.71 -18.20
CA LYS A 283 -6.62 -25.30 -19.07
C LYS A 283 -6.62 -26.14 -20.35
N ALA A 284 -6.57 -27.47 -20.25
CA ALA A 284 -6.53 -28.35 -21.42
C ALA A 284 -7.73 -28.14 -22.36
N LYS A 285 -8.94 -27.97 -21.81
CA LYS A 285 -10.16 -27.67 -22.57
C LYS A 285 -10.04 -26.33 -23.30
N THR A 286 -9.54 -25.29 -22.64
CA THR A 286 -9.40 -23.95 -23.20
C THR A 286 -8.41 -23.92 -24.37
N TYR A 287 -7.28 -24.61 -24.25
CA TYR A 287 -6.30 -24.69 -25.35
C TYR A 287 -6.89 -25.34 -26.60
N LYS A 288 -7.71 -26.40 -26.44
CA LYS A 288 -8.41 -27.04 -27.57
C LYS A 288 -9.39 -26.08 -28.25
N ILE A 289 -10.21 -25.37 -27.48
CA ILE A 289 -11.17 -24.38 -28.01
C ILE A 289 -10.43 -23.29 -28.79
N VAL A 290 -9.34 -22.76 -28.23
CA VAL A 290 -8.51 -21.74 -28.90
C VAL A 290 -7.89 -22.28 -30.18
N GLU A 291 -7.43 -23.53 -30.21
CA GLU A 291 -6.88 -24.17 -31.40
C GLU A 291 -7.94 -24.34 -32.50
N GLU A 292 -9.15 -24.75 -32.15
CA GLU A 292 -10.29 -24.84 -33.06
C GLU A 292 -10.67 -23.46 -33.64
N GLU A 293 -10.74 -22.43 -32.78
CA GLU A 293 -11.02 -21.05 -33.20
C GLU A 293 -9.96 -20.54 -34.18
N LEU A 294 -8.67 -20.71 -33.87
CA LEU A 294 -7.57 -20.32 -34.75
C LEU A 294 -7.58 -21.07 -36.08
N SER A 295 -7.92 -22.35 -36.06
CA SER A 295 -8.01 -23.21 -37.27
C SER A 295 -9.19 -22.82 -38.17
N SER A 296 -10.24 -22.24 -37.60
CA SER A 296 -11.43 -21.77 -38.33
C SER A 296 -11.23 -20.40 -39.01
N GLN A 297 -10.17 -19.65 -38.67
CA GLN A 297 -9.94 -18.33 -39.25
C GLN A 297 -9.46 -18.42 -40.71
N PRO A 298 -10.06 -17.65 -41.64
CA PRO A 298 -9.72 -17.73 -43.06
C PRO A 298 -8.28 -17.28 -43.32
N VAL A 299 -7.45 -18.18 -43.86
CA VAL A 299 -6.14 -17.83 -44.41
C VAL A 299 -6.37 -17.10 -45.73
N LEU A 300 -6.33 -15.76 -45.71
CA LEU A 300 -6.40 -14.96 -46.93
C LEU A 300 -5.15 -15.23 -47.79
N LEU A 301 -5.31 -16.11 -48.79
CA LEU A 301 -4.32 -16.38 -49.82
C LEU A 301 -4.49 -15.35 -50.95
N GLU A 302 -3.80 -14.20 -50.84
CA GLU A 302 -3.60 -13.35 -52.01
C GLU A 302 -2.56 -14.01 -52.94
N PHE A 303 -2.92 -14.20 -54.22
CA PHE A 303 -2.01 -14.76 -55.22
C PHE A 303 -0.66 -14.02 -55.23
N GLY A 304 0.42 -14.74 -54.97
CA GLY A 304 1.79 -14.20 -54.94
C GLY A 304 2.29 -13.67 -53.59
N LYS A 305 1.53 -13.79 -52.48
CA LYS A 305 1.98 -13.40 -51.13
C LYS A 305 1.95 -14.56 -50.13
N LYS A 306 2.85 -14.53 -49.13
CA LYS A 306 2.89 -15.53 -48.04
C LYS A 306 1.56 -15.53 -47.26
N PRO A 307 1.04 -16.71 -46.86
CA PRO A 307 -0.16 -16.80 -46.04
C PRO A 307 -0.01 -16.01 -44.73
N LYS A 308 -1.03 -15.23 -44.37
CA LYS A 308 -1.00 -14.34 -43.19
C LYS A 308 -1.39 -15.14 -41.94
N VAL A 309 -0.42 -15.42 -41.07
CA VAL A 309 -0.65 -16.10 -39.78
C VAL A 309 -1.49 -15.20 -38.86
N PRO A 310 -2.63 -15.67 -38.31
CA PRO A 310 -3.48 -14.87 -37.42
C PRO A 310 -2.84 -14.59 -36.05
N ARG A 311 -3.37 -13.54 -35.40
CA ARG A 311 -3.32 -13.27 -33.94
C ARG A 311 -3.34 -14.54 -33.12
N GLN A 312 -2.27 -15.04 -32.51
CA GLN A 312 -2.48 -16.14 -31.54
C GLN A 312 -3.30 -15.64 -30.36
N ILE A 313 -4.35 -16.38 -30.00
CA ILE A 313 -5.30 -16.02 -28.94
C ILE A 313 -4.74 -16.53 -27.62
N MET A 314 -4.75 -15.68 -26.59
CA MET A 314 -4.31 -16.03 -25.24
C MET A 314 -5.35 -16.97 -24.60
N PRO A 315 -5.00 -18.23 -24.26
CA PRO A 315 -5.89 -19.09 -23.49
C PRO A 315 -6.13 -18.47 -22.11
N GLN A 316 -7.38 -18.44 -21.67
CA GLN A 316 -7.79 -17.81 -20.42
C GLN A 316 -8.92 -18.59 -19.76
N GLN A 317 -9.03 -18.50 -18.43
CA GLN A 317 -10.14 -19.09 -17.68
C GLN A 317 -11.50 -18.58 -18.18
N ASP A 318 -12.51 -19.44 -18.03
CA ASP A 318 -13.90 -19.10 -18.29
C ASP A 318 -14.38 -17.96 -17.37
N SER A 319 -15.19 -17.03 -17.88
CA SER A 319 -15.61 -15.86 -17.11
C SER A 319 -16.47 -16.18 -15.89
N GLU A 320 -17.31 -17.22 -15.97
CA GLU A 320 -18.18 -17.62 -14.87
C GLU A 320 -17.41 -18.35 -13.75
N THR A 321 -16.34 -19.05 -14.12
CA THR A 321 -15.42 -19.69 -13.16
C THR A 321 -14.46 -18.67 -12.53
N ARG A 322 -13.79 -17.84 -13.35
CA ARG A 322 -12.71 -16.96 -12.89
C ARG A 322 -13.19 -15.81 -12.01
N LYS A 323 -14.46 -15.42 -12.12
CA LYS A 323 -15.04 -14.40 -11.24
C LYS A 323 -15.24 -14.89 -9.79
N LYS A 324 -15.02 -16.18 -9.50
CA LYS A 324 -15.17 -16.79 -8.17
C LYS A 324 -13.83 -17.20 -7.53
N ASN A 325 -12.70 -16.88 -8.16
CA ASN A 325 -11.39 -17.25 -7.65
C ASN A 325 -10.32 -16.18 -7.96
N PHE A 326 -9.19 -16.24 -7.25
CA PHE A 326 -8.08 -15.30 -7.39
C PHE A 326 -6.92 -15.82 -8.25
N LYS A 327 -7.09 -16.95 -8.94
CA LYS A 327 -6.04 -17.51 -9.82
C LYS A 327 -5.88 -16.66 -11.08
N GLU A 328 -4.70 -16.70 -11.67
CA GLU A 328 -4.34 -15.93 -12.86
C GLU A 328 -5.32 -16.18 -14.02
N VAL A 329 -5.93 -15.11 -14.56
CA VAL A 329 -6.94 -15.23 -15.62
C VAL A 329 -6.37 -15.82 -16.92
N PRO A 330 -5.29 -15.29 -17.51
CA PRO A 330 -4.72 -15.89 -18.71
C PRO A 330 -3.75 -17.02 -18.34
N PHE A 331 -3.80 -18.14 -19.07
CA PHE A 331 -2.95 -19.31 -18.85
C PHE A 331 -1.56 -19.20 -19.48
N GLY A 332 -1.35 -18.26 -20.41
CA GLY A 332 -0.11 -18.15 -21.18
C GLY A 332 -0.15 -18.92 -22.51
N TYR A 333 0.81 -18.67 -23.40
CA TYR A 333 0.92 -19.41 -24.66
C TYR A 333 1.51 -20.82 -24.45
N SER A 334 1.09 -21.78 -25.28
CA SER A 334 1.87 -23.00 -25.49
C SER A 334 3.13 -22.70 -26.32
N VAL A 335 4.04 -23.67 -26.37
CA VAL A 335 5.22 -23.63 -27.25
C VAL A 335 4.81 -23.39 -28.71
N GLU A 336 3.81 -24.14 -29.20
CA GLU A 336 3.34 -24.05 -30.59
C GLU A 336 2.73 -22.68 -30.88
N GLN A 337 1.93 -22.13 -29.95
CA GLN A 337 1.37 -20.78 -30.08
C GLN A 337 2.47 -19.72 -30.09
N ALA A 338 3.44 -19.80 -29.17
CA ALA A 338 4.54 -18.84 -29.09
C ALA A 338 5.39 -18.87 -30.37
N GLN A 339 5.74 -20.05 -30.88
CA GLN A 339 6.47 -20.19 -32.14
C GLN A 339 5.66 -19.63 -33.33
N ARG A 340 4.37 -19.97 -33.42
CA ARG A 340 3.48 -19.43 -34.48
C ARG A 340 3.38 -17.91 -34.43
N GLU A 341 3.19 -17.33 -33.25
CA GLU A 341 3.14 -15.87 -33.09
C GLU A 341 4.49 -15.22 -33.43
N ALA A 342 5.62 -15.85 -33.07
CA ALA A 342 6.95 -15.36 -33.40
C ALA A 342 7.17 -15.20 -34.92
N THR A 343 6.58 -16.09 -35.74
CA THR A 343 6.68 -15.99 -37.21
C THR A 343 6.02 -14.73 -37.80
N ARG A 344 5.14 -14.05 -37.05
CA ARG A 344 4.50 -12.80 -37.48
C ARG A 344 5.44 -11.61 -37.41
N CYS A 345 6.53 -11.70 -36.65
CA CYS A 345 7.53 -10.64 -36.56
C CYS A 345 8.29 -10.50 -37.89
N LEU A 346 8.28 -9.28 -38.45
CA LEU A 346 8.93 -8.99 -39.73
C LEU A 346 10.46 -8.84 -39.65
N GLN A 347 11.05 -8.97 -38.46
CA GLN A 347 12.48 -8.72 -38.22
C GLN A 347 12.92 -7.37 -38.83
N CYS A 348 12.22 -6.30 -38.42
CA CYS A 348 12.39 -4.96 -38.99
C CYS A 348 13.83 -4.46 -38.79
N LYS A 349 14.46 -3.97 -39.86
CA LYS A 349 15.82 -3.37 -39.79
C LYS A 349 15.90 -2.17 -38.83
N LYS A 350 14.82 -1.39 -38.75
CA LYS A 350 14.64 -0.28 -37.79
C LYS A 350 13.43 -0.61 -36.91
N PRO A 351 13.63 -1.32 -35.78
CA PRO A 351 12.53 -1.81 -34.98
C PRO A 351 11.95 -0.69 -34.10
N LEU A 352 10.84 -0.07 -34.55
CA LEU A 352 10.15 0.95 -33.75
C LEU A 352 9.70 0.43 -32.38
N CYS A 353 9.44 -0.88 -32.27
CA CYS A 353 9.08 -1.52 -31.01
C CYS A 353 10.18 -1.43 -29.94
N PHE A 354 11.46 -1.35 -30.34
CA PHE A 354 12.58 -1.12 -29.42
C PHE A 354 12.54 0.28 -28.79
N GLU A 355 12.27 1.31 -29.61
CA GLU A 355 12.12 2.70 -29.15
C GLU A 355 10.82 2.89 -28.35
N GLY A 356 9.76 2.18 -28.72
CA GLY A 356 8.47 2.19 -28.02
C GLY A 356 8.47 1.42 -26.69
N CYS A 357 9.56 0.73 -26.34
CA CYS A 357 9.72 0.05 -25.06
C CYS A 357 10.53 0.96 -24.10
N PRO A 358 9.97 1.39 -22.94
CA PRO A 358 10.66 2.30 -22.02
C PRO A 358 11.98 1.78 -21.42
N VAL A 359 12.22 0.47 -21.47
CA VAL A 359 13.48 -0.16 -21.03
C VAL A 359 14.32 -0.68 -22.20
N ASN A 360 13.90 -0.41 -23.44
CA ASN A 360 14.62 -0.75 -24.67
C ASN A 360 14.96 -2.25 -24.83
N ILE A 361 13.96 -3.11 -24.68
CA ILE A 361 14.10 -4.55 -24.97
C ILE A 361 14.38 -4.74 -26.47
N ASP A 362 15.37 -5.56 -26.80
CA ASP A 362 15.65 -6.01 -28.17
C ASP A 362 14.61 -7.04 -28.63
N ILE A 363 13.41 -6.52 -28.94
CA ILE A 363 12.22 -7.30 -29.28
C ILE A 363 12.43 -8.22 -30.49
N PRO A 364 12.98 -7.76 -31.63
CA PRO A 364 13.23 -8.65 -32.77
C PRO A 364 14.17 -9.81 -32.41
N ALA A 365 15.22 -9.57 -31.61
CA ALA A 365 16.19 -10.58 -31.27
C ALA A 365 15.60 -11.69 -30.40
N PHE A 366 14.88 -11.37 -29.31
CA PHE A 366 14.30 -12.42 -28.49
C PHE A 366 13.20 -13.19 -29.23
N ILE A 367 12.40 -12.51 -30.07
CA ILE A 367 11.37 -13.18 -30.87
C ILE A 367 12.00 -14.12 -31.91
N LYS A 368 13.15 -13.74 -32.48
CA LYS A 368 13.90 -14.61 -33.39
C LYS A 368 14.32 -15.90 -32.69
N LEU A 369 14.84 -15.80 -31.47
CA LEU A 369 15.23 -16.96 -30.65
C LEU A 369 14.03 -17.87 -30.33
N ILE A 370 12.85 -17.32 -30.05
CA ILE A 370 11.61 -18.12 -29.92
C ILE A 370 11.32 -18.90 -31.20
N GLY A 371 11.43 -18.25 -32.36
CA GLY A 371 11.23 -18.90 -33.66
C GLY A 371 12.25 -20.00 -33.97
N GLU A 372 13.46 -19.90 -33.40
CA GLU A 372 14.54 -20.90 -33.51
C GLU A 372 14.43 -22.02 -32.45
N GLY A 373 13.50 -21.91 -31.49
CA GLY A 373 13.30 -22.87 -30.41
C GLY A 373 14.21 -22.66 -29.18
N ASP A 374 14.98 -21.57 -29.14
CA ASP A 374 15.85 -21.22 -28.01
C ASP A 374 15.13 -20.28 -27.02
N TYR A 375 14.23 -20.85 -26.20
CA TYR A 375 13.40 -20.08 -25.27
C TYR A 375 14.20 -19.54 -24.08
N ILE A 376 15.18 -20.29 -23.61
CA ILE A 376 16.06 -19.86 -22.52
C ILE A 376 16.98 -18.74 -23.00
N GLY A 377 17.54 -18.85 -24.20
CA GLY A 377 18.28 -17.76 -24.84
C GLY A 377 17.42 -16.52 -25.05
N ALA A 378 16.14 -16.68 -25.43
CA ALA A 378 15.20 -15.57 -25.55
C ALA A 378 14.95 -14.87 -24.19
N ALA A 379 14.72 -15.63 -23.11
CA ALA A 379 14.57 -15.07 -21.77
C ALA A 379 15.83 -14.31 -21.30
N ARG A 380 17.01 -14.89 -21.53
CA ARG A 380 18.31 -14.23 -21.28
C ARG A 380 18.44 -12.93 -22.05
N LYS A 381 18.06 -12.92 -23.33
CA LYS A 381 18.11 -11.74 -24.19
C LYS A 381 17.26 -10.58 -23.64
N ILE A 382 16.09 -10.89 -23.07
CA ILE A 382 15.25 -9.88 -22.40
C ILE A 382 15.93 -9.38 -21.11
N LYS A 383 16.48 -10.29 -20.30
CA LYS A 383 17.15 -9.98 -19.02
C LYS A 383 18.41 -9.12 -19.11
N GLU A 384 18.97 -8.94 -20.31
CA GLU A 384 20.00 -7.93 -20.58
C GLU A 384 19.51 -6.51 -20.26
N THR A 385 18.22 -6.24 -20.44
CA THR A 385 17.64 -4.89 -20.39
C THR A 385 16.45 -4.74 -19.45
N ASN A 386 15.76 -5.83 -19.14
CA ASN A 386 14.59 -5.87 -18.27
C ASN A 386 14.80 -6.90 -17.15
N GLY A 387 14.88 -6.44 -15.90
CA GLY A 387 15.06 -7.31 -14.74
C GLY A 387 13.78 -8.02 -14.25
N LEU A 388 12.60 -7.69 -14.80
CA LEU A 388 11.30 -8.24 -14.36
C LEU A 388 10.43 -8.70 -15.55
N PRO A 389 10.93 -9.54 -16.47
CA PRO A 389 10.20 -9.88 -17.69
C PRO A 389 8.88 -10.61 -17.43
N ALA A 390 8.81 -11.47 -16.41
CA ALA A 390 7.58 -12.19 -16.07
C ALA A 390 6.48 -11.24 -15.56
N VAL A 391 6.86 -10.11 -14.97
CA VAL A 391 5.94 -9.03 -14.56
C VAL A 391 5.53 -8.19 -15.76
N CYS A 392 6.50 -7.71 -16.56
CA CYS A 392 6.27 -6.79 -17.66
C CYS A 392 5.36 -7.39 -18.73
N GLY A 393 5.57 -8.66 -19.10
CA GLY A 393 4.73 -9.36 -20.06
C GLY A 393 3.26 -9.46 -19.65
N ARG A 394 2.96 -9.36 -18.34
CA ARG A 394 1.60 -9.41 -17.77
C ARG A 394 0.94 -8.04 -17.64
N VAL A 395 1.67 -7.03 -17.20
CA VAL A 395 1.06 -5.78 -16.69
C VAL A 395 1.35 -4.54 -17.54
N CYS A 396 2.23 -4.63 -18.54
CA CYS A 396 2.45 -3.49 -19.44
C CYS A 396 1.17 -3.20 -20.25
N PRO A 397 0.83 -1.92 -20.49
CA PRO A 397 -0.17 -1.55 -21.47
C PRO A 397 0.47 -1.57 -22.86
N GLN A 398 0.64 -2.75 -23.45
CA GLN A 398 1.35 -2.89 -24.73
C GLN A 398 0.69 -2.09 -25.86
N GLU A 399 -0.64 -1.90 -25.78
CA GLU A 399 -1.45 -1.09 -26.70
C GLU A 399 -1.03 0.38 -26.76
N ASP A 400 -0.30 0.86 -25.75
CA ASP A 400 0.24 2.22 -25.69
C ASP A 400 1.76 2.29 -25.84
N GLN A 401 2.41 1.16 -26.10
CA GLN A 401 3.87 1.02 -26.06
C GLN A 401 4.41 0.23 -27.27
N CYS A 402 5.09 -0.89 -27.04
CA CYS A 402 5.78 -1.66 -28.06
C CYS A 402 4.85 -2.20 -29.16
N GLU A 403 3.61 -2.58 -28.82
CA GLU A 403 2.64 -3.09 -29.81
C GLU A 403 1.99 -1.96 -30.61
N LYS A 404 1.80 -0.77 -30.02
CA LYS A 404 1.28 0.43 -30.70
C LYS A 404 2.10 0.81 -31.92
N VAL A 405 3.42 0.71 -31.80
CA VAL A 405 4.38 1.13 -32.84
C VAL A 405 4.79 -0.02 -33.76
N CYS A 406 4.28 -1.24 -33.53
CA CYS A 406 4.61 -2.41 -34.33
C CYS A 406 4.15 -2.24 -35.79
N VAL A 407 5.06 -2.45 -36.75
CA VAL A 407 4.79 -2.25 -38.18
C VAL A 407 3.67 -3.18 -38.69
N VAL A 408 3.55 -4.39 -38.13
CA VAL A 408 2.46 -5.33 -38.44
C VAL A 408 1.09 -4.74 -38.07
N GLY A 409 1.04 -3.98 -36.98
CA GLY A 409 -0.16 -3.29 -36.48
C GLY A 409 -0.75 -2.27 -37.46
N LYS A 410 0.02 -1.80 -38.45
CA LYS A 410 -0.48 -0.84 -39.45
C LYS A 410 -1.48 -1.46 -40.45
N LYS A 411 -1.44 -2.78 -40.66
CA LYS A 411 -2.27 -3.52 -41.63
C LYS A 411 -2.98 -4.74 -41.01
N GLY A 412 -3.13 -4.75 -39.69
CA GLY A 412 -3.73 -5.86 -38.95
C GLY A 412 -3.41 -5.76 -37.46
N ASN A 413 -3.50 -6.87 -36.75
CA ASN A 413 -3.09 -6.90 -35.33
C ASN A 413 -1.56 -6.86 -35.22
N PRO A 414 -0.99 -6.13 -34.25
CA PRO A 414 0.44 -6.15 -33.99
C PRO A 414 0.88 -7.54 -33.52
N VAL A 415 2.19 -7.77 -33.49
CA VAL A 415 2.77 -8.98 -32.87
C VAL A 415 2.45 -8.95 -31.37
N SER A 416 2.06 -10.08 -30.77
CA SER A 416 1.74 -10.20 -29.34
C SER A 416 3.02 -10.21 -28.48
N ILE A 417 3.74 -9.09 -28.45
CA ILE A 417 5.06 -8.96 -27.84
C ILE A 417 4.99 -9.27 -26.34
N GLY A 418 3.99 -8.72 -25.63
CA GLY A 418 3.85 -8.95 -24.19
C GLY A 418 3.60 -10.42 -23.85
N SER A 419 2.80 -11.11 -24.67
CA SER A 419 2.53 -12.55 -24.50
C SER A 419 3.76 -13.41 -24.78
N LEU A 420 4.60 -13.03 -25.75
CA LEU A 420 5.86 -13.71 -26.04
C LEU A 420 6.90 -13.48 -24.94
N GLU A 421 7.01 -12.25 -24.40
CA GLU A 421 7.84 -11.93 -23.24
C GLU A 421 7.41 -12.75 -22.01
N ARG A 422 6.10 -12.80 -21.74
CA ARG A 422 5.54 -13.64 -20.68
C ARG A 422 5.91 -15.11 -20.88
N PHE A 423 5.71 -15.65 -22.08
CA PHE A 423 5.96 -17.06 -22.39
C PHE A 423 7.41 -17.46 -22.08
N VAL A 424 8.41 -16.71 -22.54
CA VAL A 424 9.81 -17.08 -22.32
C VAL A 424 10.22 -16.92 -20.86
N ALA A 425 9.69 -15.91 -20.15
CA ALA A 425 9.96 -15.71 -18.74
C ALA A 425 9.33 -16.81 -17.86
N ASP A 426 8.11 -17.25 -18.21
CA ASP A 426 7.45 -18.39 -17.56
C ASP A 426 8.20 -19.70 -17.86
N TYR A 427 8.61 -19.91 -19.12
CA TYR A 427 9.36 -21.10 -19.53
C TYR A 427 10.68 -21.26 -18.76
N GLU A 428 11.49 -20.19 -18.65
CA GLU A 428 12.74 -20.22 -17.88
C GLU A 428 12.50 -20.55 -16.40
N ARG A 429 11.46 -19.96 -15.79
CA ARG A 429 11.11 -20.20 -14.39
C ARG A 429 10.69 -21.65 -14.14
N GLU A 430 9.91 -22.24 -15.03
CA GLU A 430 9.39 -23.60 -14.91
C GLU A 430 10.43 -24.69 -15.16
N HIS A 431 11.43 -24.42 -16.01
CA HIS A 431 12.49 -25.39 -16.33
C HIS A 431 13.71 -25.30 -15.40
N GLY A 432 13.77 -24.30 -14.51
CA GLY A 432 14.83 -24.15 -13.50
C GLY A 432 16.15 -23.60 -14.02
N ASP A 433 16.24 -23.26 -15.31
CA ASP A 433 17.45 -22.78 -15.99
C ASP A 433 17.67 -21.26 -15.84
N ILE A 434 17.51 -20.73 -14.62
CA ILE A 434 17.66 -19.30 -14.34
C ILE A 434 19.12 -18.89 -14.55
N PHE A 435 19.35 -18.03 -15.54
CA PHE A 435 20.69 -17.51 -15.81
C PHE A 435 21.07 -16.37 -14.87
N ILE A 436 22.17 -16.55 -14.13
CA ILE A 436 22.84 -15.49 -13.38
C ILE A 436 24.06 -15.05 -14.18
N PRO A 437 24.15 -13.77 -14.61
CA PRO A 437 25.33 -13.27 -15.31
C PRO A 437 26.54 -13.27 -14.37
N GLU A 438 27.74 -13.36 -14.96
CA GLU A 438 28.98 -13.13 -14.21
C GLU A 438 28.99 -11.68 -13.70
N ILE A 439 29.07 -11.51 -12.39
CA ILE A 439 29.09 -10.20 -11.75
C ILE A 439 30.54 -9.70 -11.75
N PRO A 440 30.83 -8.48 -12.24
CA PRO A 440 32.16 -7.89 -12.19
C PRO A 440 32.71 -7.80 -10.76
N GLU A 441 34.02 -7.56 -10.64
CA GLU A 441 34.65 -7.29 -9.34
C GLU A 441 33.97 -6.15 -8.60
N LYS A 442 33.95 -6.23 -7.26
CA LYS A 442 33.30 -5.24 -6.42
C LYS A 442 33.92 -3.86 -6.64
N THR A 443 33.08 -2.87 -6.94
CA THR A 443 33.51 -1.48 -7.19
C THR A 443 33.93 -0.75 -5.90
N GLY A 444 33.57 -1.28 -4.74
CA GLY A 444 33.78 -0.63 -3.44
C GLY A 444 32.73 0.42 -3.06
N HIS A 445 31.78 0.72 -3.95
CA HIS A 445 30.73 1.71 -3.70
C HIS A 445 29.45 1.05 -3.18
N LYS A 446 28.89 1.63 -2.10
CA LYS A 446 27.60 1.23 -1.52
C LYS A 446 26.48 2.13 -2.01
N ILE A 447 25.35 1.55 -2.42
CA ILE A 447 24.17 2.28 -2.92
C ILE A 447 22.94 1.90 -2.11
N ALA A 448 22.22 2.90 -1.61
CA ALA A 448 20.94 2.71 -0.93
C ALA A 448 19.78 2.93 -1.90
N VAL A 449 18.81 2.03 -1.91
CA VAL A 449 17.59 2.12 -2.72
C VAL A 449 16.39 2.16 -1.78
N VAL A 450 15.70 3.29 -1.71
CA VAL A 450 14.56 3.49 -0.82
C VAL A 450 13.26 3.17 -1.58
N GLY A 451 12.63 2.06 -1.20
CA GLY A 451 11.41 1.52 -1.82
C GLY A 451 11.70 0.36 -2.78
N SER A 452 10.98 -0.76 -2.60
CA SER A 452 11.13 -1.99 -3.40
C SER A 452 10.11 -2.11 -4.55
N GLY A 453 9.57 -1.00 -5.02
CA GLY A 453 8.72 -0.97 -6.21
C GLY A 453 9.52 -1.21 -7.51
N PRO A 454 8.85 -1.26 -8.68
CA PRO A 454 9.50 -1.55 -9.96
C PRO A 454 10.73 -0.69 -10.27
N ALA A 455 10.70 0.60 -9.96
CA ALA A 455 11.84 1.50 -10.13
C ALA A 455 13.05 1.08 -9.26
N GLY A 456 12.83 0.84 -7.97
CA GLY A 456 13.87 0.44 -7.04
C GLY A 456 14.46 -0.93 -7.36
N LEU A 457 13.61 -1.91 -7.70
CA LEU A 457 14.05 -3.24 -8.14
C LEU A 457 14.93 -3.17 -9.40
N THR A 458 14.56 -2.29 -10.34
CA THR A 458 15.36 -2.07 -11.56
C THR A 458 16.71 -1.45 -11.24
N VAL A 459 16.74 -0.38 -10.45
CA VAL A 459 17.98 0.29 -10.03
C VAL A 459 18.91 -0.71 -9.32
N ALA A 460 18.35 -1.52 -8.41
CA ALA A 460 19.13 -2.46 -7.65
C ALA A 460 19.73 -3.57 -8.52
N GLY A 461 18.94 -4.15 -9.42
CA GLY A 461 19.43 -5.17 -10.34
C GLY A 461 20.51 -4.66 -11.28
N ASP A 462 20.31 -3.48 -11.88
CA ASP A 462 21.26 -2.91 -12.84
C ASP A 462 22.57 -2.48 -12.17
N LEU A 463 22.52 -1.92 -10.96
CA LEU A 463 23.74 -1.55 -10.22
C LEU A 463 24.47 -2.77 -9.64
N ALA A 464 23.75 -3.81 -9.20
CA ALA A 464 24.37 -5.05 -8.76
C ALA A 464 25.13 -5.74 -9.90
N LYS A 465 24.57 -5.77 -11.12
CA LYS A 465 25.24 -6.28 -12.34
C LYS A 465 26.52 -5.51 -12.70
N LYS A 466 26.71 -4.30 -12.16
CA LYS A 466 27.92 -3.49 -12.34
C LYS A 466 28.96 -3.65 -11.21
N GLY A 467 28.69 -4.50 -10.21
CA GLY A 467 29.61 -4.77 -9.10
C GLY A 467 29.42 -3.89 -7.87
N HIS A 468 28.40 -3.02 -7.83
CA HIS A 468 28.11 -2.19 -6.64
C HIS A 468 27.51 -3.00 -5.48
N ASP A 469 27.70 -2.56 -4.24
CA ASP A 469 27.02 -3.14 -3.06
C ASP A 469 25.69 -2.42 -2.83
N VAL A 470 24.58 -3.08 -3.14
CA VAL A 470 23.25 -2.46 -3.14
C VAL A 470 22.38 -2.99 -2.00
N THR A 471 21.81 -2.07 -1.23
CA THR A 471 20.80 -2.37 -0.19
C THR A 471 19.49 -1.67 -0.52
N ILE A 472 18.41 -2.44 -0.64
CA ILE A 472 17.04 -1.93 -0.73
C ILE A 472 16.46 -1.79 0.68
N PHE A 473 15.89 -0.63 1.00
CA PHE A 473 15.13 -0.37 2.22
C PHE A 473 13.64 -0.32 1.89
N GLU A 474 12.86 -1.24 2.45
CA GLU A 474 11.42 -1.38 2.21
C GLU A 474 10.64 -1.26 3.51
N THR A 475 9.59 -0.44 3.50
CA THR A 475 8.78 -0.15 4.68
C THR A 475 7.83 -1.28 5.06
N LEU A 476 7.32 -2.02 4.08
CA LEU A 476 6.44 -3.16 4.33
C LEU A 476 7.23 -4.43 4.70
N HIS A 477 6.52 -5.43 5.22
CA HIS A 477 7.05 -6.75 5.55
C HIS A 477 7.22 -7.67 4.31
N LYS A 478 6.93 -7.15 3.10
CA LYS A 478 7.17 -7.82 1.81
C LYS A 478 7.66 -6.80 0.78
N ALA A 479 8.63 -7.21 -0.04
CA ALA A 479 9.18 -6.39 -1.13
C ALA A 479 8.36 -6.54 -2.42
N GLY A 480 8.36 -5.50 -3.27
CA GLY A 480 7.71 -5.47 -4.59
C GLY A 480 6.77 -4.29 -4.81
N GLY A 481 6.49 -3.49 -3.76
CA GLY A 481 5.61 -2.33 -3.84
C GLY A 481 4.23 -2.67 -4.42
N VAL A 482 3.77 -1.90 -5.40
CA VAL A 482 2.45 -2.10 -6.04
C VAL A 482 2.27 -3.49 -6.67
N LEU A 483 3.36 -4.19 -6.98
CA LEU A 483 3.32 -5.56 -7.50
C LEU A 483 2.79 -6.56 -6.47
N ILE A 484 3.00 -6.28 -5.17
CA ILE A 484 2.50 -7.09 -4.05
C ILE A 484 1.18 -6.55 -3.53
N TYR A 485 1.11 -5.28 -3.13
CA TYR A 485 -0.07 -4.77 -2.42
C TYR A 485 -1.19 -4.26 -3.35
N GLY A 486 -0.88 -3.93 -4.60
CA GLY A 486 -1.81 -3.22 -5.49
C GLY A 486 -2.43 -4.12 -6.56
N ILE A 487 -1.60 -4.68 -7.44
CA ILE A 487 -2.05 -5.51 -8.56
C ILE A 487 -2.57 -6.85 -8.00
N PRO A 488 -3.77 -7.34 -8.30
CA PRO A 488 -4.28 -8.58 -7.72
C PRO A 488 -3.64 -9.87 -8.26
N GLU A 489 -3.77 -10.96 -7.51
CA GLU A 489 -3.25 -12.30 -7.83
C GLU A 489 -3.73 -12.81 -9.21
N PHE A 490 -4.99 -12.51 -9.55
CA PHE A 490 -5.60 -12.93 -10.83
C PHE A 490 -5.01 -12.23 -12.06
N ARG A 491 -4.19 -11.18 -11.86
CA ARG A 491 -3.46 -10.48 -12.93
C ARG A 491 -1.95 -10.66 -12.82
N LEU A 492 -1.43 -10.69 -11.59
CA LEU A 492 -0.01 -10.87 -11.29
C LEU A 492 0.16 -11.74 -10.05
N PRO A 493 0.43 -13.05 -10.24
CA PRO A 493 0.70 -13.98 -9.14
C PRO A 493 1.88 -13.55 -8.27
N LYS A 494 1.72 -13.63 -6.93
CA LYS A 494 2.77 -13.16 -6.00
C LYS A 494 4.02 -14.00 -6.04
N SER A 495 3.87 -15.30 -6.31
CA SER A 495 4.99 -16.22 -6.51
C SER A 495 5.94 -15.77 -7.64
N ILE A 496 5.41 -15.10 -8.67
CA ILE A 496 6.24 -14.55 -9.76
C ILE A 496 7.06 -13.37 -9.25
N VAL A 497 6.44 -12.44 -8.52
CA VAL A 497 7.14 -11.29 -7.93
C VAL A 497 8.21 -11.76 -6.94
N GLU A 498 7.89 -12.74 -6.11
CA GLU A 498 8.83 -13.37 -5.17
C GLU A 498 10.02 -14.01 -5.91
N SER A 499 9.78 -14.72 -7.03
CA SER A 499 10.85 -15.31 -7.84
C SER A 499 11.80 -14.27 -8.46
N GLU A 500 11.27 -13.12 -8.89
CA GLU A 500 12.08 -12.02 -9.42
C GLU A 500 12.89 -11.32 -8.32
N ILE A 501 12.32 -11.18 -7.11
CA ILE A 501 13.04 -10.67 -5.95
C ILE A 501 14.15 -11.63 -5.54
N ASP A 502 13.92 -12.94 -5.56
CA ASP A 502 14.94 -13.93 -5.28
C ASP A 502 16.04 -13.96 -6.34
N TYR A 503 15.72 -13.68 -7.60
CA TYR A 503 16.73 -13.43 -8.63
C TYR A 503 17.62 -12.23 -8.27
N LEU A 504 17.07 -11.12 -7.79
CA LEU A 504 17.87 -9.97 -7.34
C LEU A 504 18.76 -10.31 -6.13
N LYS A 505 18.26 -11.09 -5.17
CA LYS A 505 19.09 -11.58 -4.04
C LYS A 505 20.25 -12.45 -4.55
N LYS A 506 20.02 -13.29 -5.56
CA LYS A 506 21.09 -14.09 -6.22
C LYS A 506 22.12 -13.21 -6.95
N LEU A 507 21.74 -12.01 -7.39
CA LEU A 507 22.69 -10.99 -7.88
C LEU A 507 23.48 -10.29 -6.74
N GLY A 508 23.22 -10.62 -5.48
CA GLY A 508 23.88 -10.02 -4.32
C GLY A 508 23.22 -8.74 -3.79
N VAL A 509 22.00 -8.42 -4.23
CA VAL A 509 21.21 -7.32 -3.67
C VAL A 509 20.73 -7.69 -2.26
N LYS A 510 20.96 -6.79 -1.29
CA LYS A 510 20.43 -6.90 0.08
C LYS A 510 19.07 -6.22 0.17
N ILE A 511 18.14 -6.78 0.94
CA ILE A 511 16.81 -6.20 1.15
C ILE A 511 16.51 -6.14 2.64
N GLU A 512 16.38 -4.93 3.17
CA GLU A 512 15.96 -4.63 4.53
C GLU A 512 14.46 -4.27 4.54
N LEU A 513 13.64 -5.23 4.97
CA LEU A 513 12.21 -5.06 5.19
C LEU A 513 11.94 -4.34 6.52
N ASN A 514 10.73 -3.81 6.69
CA ASN A 514 10.31 -3.03 7.86
C ASN A 514 11.21 -1.81 8.14
N SER A 515 11.83 -1.23 7.12
CA SER A 515 12.65 -0.02 7.21
C SER A 515 11.89 1.19 6.66
N ILE A 516 11.65 2.18 7.52
CA ILE A 516 10.90 3.40 7.17
C ILE A 516 11.84 4.60 7.14
N ILE A 517 12.36 4.87 5.94
CA ILE A 517 13.21 6.04 5.70
C ILE A 517 12.40 7.33 5.90
N GLY A 518 12.93 8.22 6.74
CA GLY A 518 12.30 9.40 7.29
C GLY A 518 11.73 9.23 8.70
N LYS A 519 11.76 8.02 9.28
CA LYS A 519 11.43 7.79 10.71
C LYS A 519 12.56 7.05 11.44
N THR A 520 12.81 5.78 11.08
CA THR A 520 13.84 4.97 11.74
C THR A 520 15.24 5.42 11.37
N GLU A 521 15.42 5.79 10.11
CA GLU A 521 16.66 6.27 9.52
C GLU A 521 16.29 7.37 8.53
N THR A 522 17.15 8.36 8.31
CA THR A 522 16.94 9.46 7.36
C THR A 522 17.84 9.30 6.13
N VAL A 523 17.55 10.01 5.05
CA VAL A 523 18.41 10.02 3.85
C VAL A 523 19.82 10.52 4.18
N ASP A 524 19.94 11.48 5.08
CA ASP A 524 21.24 12.00 5.53
C ASP A 524 22.02 10.98 6.36
N GLU A 525 21.36 10.20 7.21
CA GLU A 525 21.99 9.11 7.94
C GLU A 525 22.52 8.02 7.00
N LEU A 526 21.74 7.63 5.97
CA LEU A 526 22.22 6.70 4.95
C LEU A 526 23.49 7.24 4.25
N LEU A 527 23.52 8.52 3.86
CA LEU A 527 24.72 9.11 3.26
C LEU A 527 25.91 9.10 4.22
N ASN A 528 25.67 9.39 5.51
CA ASN A 528 26.70 9.40 6.55
C ASN A 528 27.22 7.98 6.89
N ASP A 529 26.39 6.95 6.73
CA ASP A 529 26.75 5.54 6.92
C ASP A 529 27.57 4.95 5.77
N GLY A 530 28.03 5.81 4.85
CA GLY A 530 28.96 5.46 3.78
C GLY A 530 28.29 5.00 2.49
N PHE A 531 26.99 5.21 2.32
CA PHE A 531 26.34 5.07 1.02
C PHE A 531 26.77 6.20 0.09
N GLY A 532 27.41 5.85 -1.03
CA GLY A 532 27.90 6.81 -2.02
C GLY A 532 26.78 7.48 -2.82
N ALA A 533 25.62 6.84 -2.90
CA ALA A 533 24.39 7.44 -3.44
C ALA A 533 23.13 6.82 -2.83
N VAL A 534 22.03 7.57 -2.85
CA VAL A 534 20.69 7.14 -2.44
C VAL A 534 19.72 7.32 -3.61
N PHE A 535 18.99 6.28 -3.97
CA PHE A 535 17.88 6.35 -4.92
C PHE A 535 16.54 6.32 -4.19
N LEU A 536 15.65 7.26 -4.52
CA LEU A 536 14.31 7.39 -3.96
C LEU A 536 13.26 6.87 -4.97
N GLY A 537 12.71 5.70 -4.68
CA GLY A 537 11.70 5.00 -5.47
C GLY A 537 10.44 4.68 -4.67
N THR A 538 10.02 5.58 -3.77
CA THR A 538 8.92 5.37 -2.82
C THR A 538 7.51 5.41 -3.42
N GLY A 539 7.39 5.80 -4.70
CA GLY A 539 6.14 5.85 -5.44
C GLY A 539 5.15 6.93 -4.98
N ALA A 540 3.91 6.84 -5.46
CA ALA A 540 2.80 7.73 -5.10
C ALA A 540 1.68 6.91 -4.42
N GLY A 541 1.84 6.65 -3.13
CA GLY A 541 0.97 5.75 -2.36
C GLY A 541 -0.11 6.41 -1.52
N LEU A 542 -0.15 7.73 -1.37
CA LEU A 542 -1.12 8.41 -0.50
C LEU A 542 -2.49 8.53 -1.19
N PRO A 543 -3.59 7.96 -0.66
CA PRO A 543 -4.85 7.91 -1.37
C PRO A 543 -5.52 9.29 -1.43
N MET A 544 -6.15 9.61 -2.57
CA MET A 544 -7.01 10.78 -2.69
C MET A 544 -8.48 10.43 -2.46
N PHE A 545 -9.19 11.31 -1.77
CA PHE A 545 -10.63 11.27 -1.59
C PHE A 545 -11.30 12.40 -2.38
N MET A 546 -12.57 12.22 -2.73
CA MET A 546 -13.35 13.19 -3.50
C MET A 546 -13.71 14.46 -2.71
N GLN A 547 -13.65 14.42 -1.38
CA GLN A 547 -14.06 15.50 -0.48
C GLN A 547 -15.56 15.79 -0.60
N ILE A 548 -16.37 14.73 -0.64
CA ILE A 548 -17.83 14.78 -0.65
C ILE A 548 -18.41 14.32 0.70
N PRO A 549 -19.64 14.73 1.07
CA PRO A 549 -20.25 14.25 2.31
C PRO A 549 -20.38 12.72 2.32
N GLY A 550 -20.08 12.10 3.46
CA GLY A 550 -20.23 10.66 3.70
C GLY A 550 -18.98 9.78 3.45
N GLU A 551 -17.82 10.35 3.13
CA GLU A 551 -16.59 9.58 2.87
C GLU A 551 -16.03 8.78 4.08
N ASN A 552 -16.46 9.15 5.28
CA ASN A 552 -16.04 8.46 6.51
C ASN A 552 -17.02 7.36 6.96
N LEU A 553 -18.13 7.15 6.23
CA LEU A 553 -19.11 6.08 6.52
C LEU A 553 -18.48 4.68 6.48
N ASN A 554 -19.10 3.76 7.20
CA ASN A 554 -18.77 2.34 7.17
C ASN A 554 -19.18 1.75 5.80
N GLY A 555 -18.29 0.97 5.18
CA GLY A 555 -18.47 0.49 3.80
C GLY A 555 -17.77 1.36 2.74
N VAL A 556 -17.22 2.52 3.11
CA VAL A 556 -16.31 3.27 2.24
C VAL A 556 -14.90 2.68 2.37
N TYR A 557 -14.19 2.53 1.26
CA TYR A 557 -12.77 2.17 1.20
C TYR A 557 -12.03 3.16 0.30
N SER A 558 -10.75 3.42 0.59
CA SER A 558 -9.84 3.78 -0.49
C SER A 558 -9.49 2.50 -1.27
N ALA A 559 -9.20 2.59 -2.56
CA ALA A 559 -8.73 1.44 -3.32
C ALA A 559 -7.44 0.86 -2.74
N ASN A 560 -6.58 1.70 -2.15
CA ASN A 560 -5.34 1.25 -1.51
C ASN A 560 -5.63 0.41 -0.27
N GLU A 561 -6.57 0.79 0.59
CA GLU A 561 -7.00 -0.03 1.73
C GLU A 561 -7.56 -1.37 1.25
N TYR A 562 -8.50 -1.30 0.30
CA TYR A 562 -9.20 -2.48 -0.21
C TYR A 562 -8.21 -3.50 -0.81
N LEU A 563 -7.35 -3.04 -1.71
CA LEU A 563 -6.36 -3.89 -2.38
C LEU A 563 -5.24 -4.33 -1.44
N THR A 564 -4.82 -3.52 -0.47
CA THR A 564 -3.81 -3.95 0.51
C THR A 564 -4.34 -5.08 1.39
N ARG A 565 -5.59 -4.96 1.88
CA ARG A 565 -6.23 -6.04 2.65
C ARG A 565 -6.31 -7.32 1.83
N VAL A 566 -6.75 -7.23 0.58
CA VAL A 566 -6.92 -8.40 -0.29
C VAL A 566 -5.58 -9.00 -0.74
N ASN A 567 -4.63 -8.19 -1.19
CA ASN A 567 -3.43 -8.69 -1.87
C ASN A 567 -2.25 -8.91 -0.92
N LEU A 568 -1.95 -7.94 -0.05
CA LEU A 568 -0.83 -8.04 0.88
C LEU A 568 -1.21 -8.93 2.07
N MET A 569 -2.40 -8.72 2.62
CA MET A 569 -2.86 -9.43 3.83
C MET A 569 -3.74 -10.65 3.52
N LYS A 570 -3.96 -10.97 2.24
CA LYS A 570 -4.74 -12.12 1.77
C LYS A 570 -6.13 -12.26 2.40
N ALA A 571 -6.82 -11.16 2.68
CA ALA A 571 -8.13 -11.14 3.33
C ALA A 571 -9.26 -11.88 2.56
N TYR A 572 -9.02 -12.30 1.32
CA TYR A 572 -9.94 -13.16 0.58
C TYR A 572 -9.90 -14.62 1.05
N ASP A 573 -8.80 -15.05 1.69
CA ASP A 573 -8.52 -16.39 2.16
C ASP A 573 -8.91 -16.51 3.65
N PRO A 574 -9.82 -17.42 4.02
CA PRO A 574 -10.27 -17.58 5.40
C PRO A 574 -9.19 -18.08 6.37
N GLU A 575 -8.04 -18.55 5.87
CA GLU A 575 -6.89 -18.88 6.73
C GLU A 575 -6.14 -17.64 7.26
N TYR A 576 -6.43 -16.45 6.73
CA TYR A 576 -5.81 -15.19 7.13
C TYR A 576 -6.73 -14.36 8.00
N GLU A 577 -6.17 -13.69 8.99
CA GLU A 577 -6.94 -13.02 10.05
C GLU A 577 -7.41 -11.62 9.65
N THR A 578 -6.81 -11.01 8.63
CA THR A 578 -7.17 -9.66 8.22
C THR A 578 -8.59 -9.63 7.62
N PRO A 579 -9.53 -8.86 8.18
CA PRO A 579 -10.90 -8.84 7.68
C PRO A 579 -11.06 -7.97 6.43
N ILE A 580 -12.09 -8.29 5.64
CA ILE A 580 -12.57 -7.52 4.49
C ILE A 580 -14.10 -7.58 4.42
N LEU A 581 -14.74 -6.51 3.98
CA LEU A 581 -16.20 -6.51 3.79
C LEU A 581 -16.56 -7.22 2.48
N ARG A 582 -17.48 -8.18 2.56
CA ARG A 582 -18.10 -8.86 1.42
C ARG A 582 -19.50 -8.29 1.21
N ARG A 583 -19.72 -7.53 0.14
CA ARG A 583 -20.99 -6.81 -0.12
C ARG A 583 -21.48 -7.12 -1.53
N LYS A 584 -22.80 -7.16 -1.69
CA LYS A 584 -23.44 -7.55 -2.96
C LYS A 584 -23.51 -6.37 -3.93
N ARG A 585 -23.74 -5.16 -3.43
CA ARG A 585 -23.86 -3.93 -4.23
C ARG A 585 -22.69 -2.99 -3.96
N VAL A 586 -21.75 -2.89 -4.90
CA VAL A 586 -20.49 -2.16 -4.74
C VAL A 586 -20.33 -1.12 -5.84
N ALA A 587 -19.99 0.13 -5.49
CA ALA A 587 -19.56 1.14 -6.45
C ALA A 587 -18.06 1.40 -6.34
N VAL A 588 -17.37 1.36 -7.48
CA VAL A 588 -15.96 1.73 -7.61
C VAL A 588 -15.86 3.05 -8.37
N LEU A 589 -15.25 4.05 -7.74
CA LEU A 589 -15.17 5.41 -8.28
C LEU A 589 -13.86 5.58 -9.05
N GLY A 590 -13.94 5.70 -10.36
CA GLY A 590 -12.77 5.81 -11.24
C GLY A 590 -12.81 4.80 -12.39
N ALA A 591 -11.78 4.85 -13.26
CA ALA A 591 -11.71 4.00 -14.45
C ALA A 591 -10.27 3.65 -14.88
N GLY A 592 -9.29 3.79 -14.00
CA GLY A 592 -7.92 3.31 -14.23
C GLY A 592 -7.75 1.85 -13.84
N ASN A 593 -6.53 1.32 -13.99
CA ASN A 593 -6.23 -0.07 -13.61
C ASN A 593 -6.58 -0.37 -12.15
N VAL A 594 -6.30 0.56 -11.23
CA VAL A 594 -6.68 0.43 -9.81
C VAL A 594 -8.21 0.26 -9.63
N ALA A 595 -9.01 0.97 -10.44
CA ALA A 595 -10.46 0.84 -10.41
C ALA A 595 -10.91 -0.52 -10.99
N MET A 596 -10.30 -0.98 -12.08
CA MET A 596 -10.60 -2.32 -12.65
C MET A 596 -10.21 -3.43 -11.67
N ASP A 597 -9.03 -3.34 -11.07
CA ASP A 597 -8.51 -4.28 -10.08
C ASP A 597 -9.43 -4.34 -8.84
N SER A 598 -9.87 -3.18 -8.33
CA SER A 598 -10.82 -3.11 -7.23
C SER A 598 -12.20 -3.70 -7.59
N ALA A 599 -12.74 -3.36 -8.76
CA ALA A 599 -14.06 -3.82 -9.19
C ALA A 599 -14.08 -5.34 -9.43
N ARG A 600 -13.07 -5.89 -10.10
CA ARG A 600 -12.92 -7.33 -10.35
C ARG A 600 -12.63 -8.12 -9.08
N THR A 601 -11.98 -7.50 -8.10
CA THR A 601 -11.82 -8.05 -6.75
C THR A 601 -13.16 -8.10 -6.02
N ALA A 602 -13.99 -7.06 -6.13
CA ALA A 602 -15.32 -7.04 -5.53
C ALA A 602 -16.24 -8.15 -6.06
N LEU A 603 -16.18 -8.45 -7.37
CA LEU A 603 -16.88 -9.61 -7.95
C LEU A 603 -16.41 -10.93 -7.29
N ARG A 604 -15.09 -11.11 -7.14
CA ARG A 604 -14.48 -12.30 -6.53
C ARG A 604 -14.76 -12.47 -5.04
N LEU A 605 -15.12 -11.37 -4.37
CA LEU A 605 -15.54 -11.37 -2.97
C LEU A 605 -17.07 -11.53 -2.81
N GLY A 606 -17.79 -11.87 -3.89
CA GLY A 606 -19.23 -12.16 -3.86
C GLY A 606 -20.14 -10.99 -4.28
N GLY A 607 -19.59 -9.97 -4.93
CA GLY A 607 -20.38 -8.87 -5.49
C GLY A 607 -21.32 -9.34 -6.61
N GLU A 608 -22.61 -9.01 -6.51
CA GLU A 608 -23.63 -9.31 -7.52
C GLU A 608 -23.80 -8.13 -8.49
N HIS A 609 -23.80 -6.90 -7.95
CA HIS A 609 -23.87 -5.65 -8.71
C HIS A 609 -22.65 -4.80 -8.41
N VAL A 610 -21.64 -4.86 -9.29
CA VAL A 610 -20.42 -4.07 -9.16
C VAL A 610 -20.37 -3.00 -10.23
N TYR A 611 -20.52 -1.75 -9.79
CA TYR A 611 -20.59 -0.58 -10.64
C TYR A 611 -19.21 0.08 -10.77
N VAL A 612 -18.77 0.34 -12.01
CA VAL A 612 -17.66 1.25 -12.29
C VAL A 612 -18.25 2.61 -12.62
N VAL A 613 -18.15 3.56 -11.68
CA VAL A 613 -18.71 4.91 -11.81
C VAL A 613 -17.62 5.84 -12.36
N TYR A 614 -17.83 6.34 -13.57
CA TYR A 614 -16.85 7.16 -14.27
C TYR A 614 -17.44 8.43 -14.85
N ARG A 615 -16.83 9.56 -14.50
CA ARG A 615 -17.27 10.90 -14.94
C ARG A 615 -17.07 11.18 -16.44
N ARG A 616 -16.37 10.32 -17.20
CA ARG A 616 -16.16 10.46 -18.66
C ARG A 616 -16.71 9.24 -19.42
N SER A 617 -16.47 9.18 -20.73
CA SER A 617 -16.90 8.05 -21.56
C SER A 617 -15.88 6.90 -21.57
N ARG A 618 -16.27 5.79 -22.18
CA ARG A 618 -15.37 4.63 -22.41
C ARG A 618 -14.05 5.02 -23.08
N THR A 619 -14.09 5.94 -24.05
CA THR A 619 -12.92 6.33 -24.84
C THR A 619 -11.84 7.01 -23.99
N GLU A 620 -12.23 7.72 -22.94
CA GLU A 620 -11.27 8.39 -22.04
C GLU A 620 -10.81 7.52 -20.86
N MET A 621 -11.19 6.23 -20.81
CA MET A 621 -10.75 5.33 -19.74
C MET A 621 -9.23 5.09 -19.81
N PRO A 622 -8.48 5.32 -18.71
CA PRO A 622 -7.05 5.08 -18.68
C PRO A 622 -6.65 3.63 -18.30
N ALA A 623 -7.62 2.75 -18.03
CA ALA A 623 -7.34 1.34 -17.78
C ALA A 623 -6.89 0.62 -19.05
N ARG A 624 -6.05 -0.40 -18.86
CA ARG A 624 -5.61 -1.32 -19.91
C ARG A 624 -6.84 -2.00 -20.53
N ILE A 625 -6.87 -2.05 -21.86
CA ILE A 625 -8.05 -2.46 -22.63
C ILE A 625 -8.45 -3.90 -22.29
N GLU A 626 -7.46 -4.78 -22.12
CA GLU A 626 -7.68 -6.18 -21.74
C GLU A 626 -8.40 -6.29 -20.40
N GLU A 627 -8.05 -5.48 -19.40
CA GLU A 627 -8.68 -5.53 -18.08
C GLU A 627 -10.11 -5.01 -18.09
N VAL A 628 -10.40 -4.01 -18.94
CA VAL A 628 -11.77 -3.53 -19.18
C VAL A 628 -12.60 -4.64 -19.84
N HIS A 629 -12.05 -5.33 -20.85
CA HIS A 629 -12.73 -6.44 -21.51
C HIS A 629 -12.97 -7.62 -20.56
N HIS A 630 -11.97 -8.00 -19.75
CA HIS A 630 -12.15 -9.03 -18.74
C HIS A 630 -13.21 -8.67 -17.72
N GLY A 631 -13.22 -7.42 -17.25
CA GLY A 631 -14.25 -6.92 -16.34
C GLY A 631 -15.66 -6.98 -16.94
N GLN A 632 -15.83 -6.64 -18.22
CA GLN A 632 -17.11 -6.78 -18.93
C GLN A 632 -17.58 -8.23 -19.03
N GLN A 633 -16.67 -9.15 -19.37
CA GLN A 633 -16.96 -10.59 -19.43
C GLN A 633 -17.33 -11.16 -18.06
N GLU A 634 -16.72 -10.64 -16.98
CA GLU A 634 -17.00 -11.05 -15.60
C GLU A 634 -18.31 -10.44 -15.03
N GLY A 635 -18.93 -9.48 -15.74
CA GLY A 635 -20.22 -8.89 -15.37
C GLY A 635 -20.18 -7.49 -14.75
N LEU A 636 -19.08 -6.74 -14.88
CA LEU A 636 -19.01 -5.36 -14.38
C LEU A 636 -20.01 -4.43 -15.09
N GLU A 637 -20.68 -3.59 -14.30
CA GLU A 637 -21.62 -2.59 -14.79
C GLU A 637 -20.95 -1.21 -14.90
N PHE A 638 -20.76 -0.71 -16.12
CA PHE A 638 -20.15 0.60 -16.33
C PHE A 638 -21.19 1.73 -16.32
N LYS A 639 -21.06 2.67 -15.39
CA LYS A 639 -21.86 3.91 -15.33
C LYS A 639 -21.00 5.08 -15.82
N TYR A 640 -20.96 5.25 -17.14
CA TYR A 640 -20.25 6.36 -17.79
C TYR A 640 -20.98 7.69 -17.61
N LEU A 641 -20.23 8.78 -17.78
CA LEU A 641 -20.74 10.15 -17.65
C LEU A 641 -21.53 10.36 -16.34
N MET A 642 -21.01 9.81 -15.25
CA MET A 642 -21.64 9.87 -13.94
C MET A 642 -20.58 10.26 -12.90
N ASN A 643 -20.89 11.28 -12.10
CA ASN A 643 -19.98 11.79 -11.06
C ASN A 643 -20.66 11.74 -9.69
N PRO A 644 -20.06 11.09 -8.68
CA PRO A 644 -20.58 11.11 -7.32
C PRO A 644 -20.56 12.52 -6.71
N ILE A 645 -21.58 12.84 -5.93
CA ILE A 645 -21.69 14.12 -5.20
C ILE A 645 -21.94 13.95 -3.70
N ARG A 646 -22.46 12.80 -3.26
CA ARG A 646 -22.67 12.46 -1.85
C ARG A 646 -22.79 10.96 -1.64
N ILE A 647 -22.22 10.45 -0.54
CA ILE A 647 -22.43 9.08 -0.07
C ILE A 647 -23.49 9.12 1.04
N ILE A 648 -24.54 8.33 0.89
CA ILE A 648 -25.71 8.31 1.78
C ILE A 648 -25.53 7.19 2.80
N GLY A 649 -25.60 7.53 4.08
CA GLY A 649 -25.54 6.58 5.19
C GLY A 649 -26.92 6.25 5.77
N ASP A 650 -27.02 5.10 6.42
CA ASP A 650 -28.13 4.75 7.32
C ASP A 650 -27.94 5.34 8.73
N GLU A 651 -28.88 5.08 9.63
CA GLU A 651 -28.86 5.50 11.03
C GLU A 651 -27.63 4.99 11.81
N ASN A 652 -27.10 3.83 11.42
CA ASN A 652 -25.94 3.18 12.03
C ASN A 652 -24.61 3.66 11.43
N GLY A 653 -24.65 4.50 10.38
CA GLY A 653 -23.49 5.04 9.69
C GLY A 653 -22.90 4.11 8.62
N TRP A 654 -23.68 3.15 8.11
CA TRP A 654 -23.31 2.31 6.97
C TRP A 654 -23.77 2.91 5.65
N VAL A 655 -23.00 2.74 4.60
CA VAL A 655 -23.38 3.14 3.25
C VAL A 655 -24.68 2.43 2.83
N LYS A 656 -25.64 3.22 2.37
CA LYS A 656 -26.94 2.78 1.84
C LYS A 656 -27.16 3.24 0.39
N GLY A 657 -26.40 4.23 -0.09
CA GLY A 657 -26.49 4.67 -1.47
C GLY A 657 -25.42 5.69 -1.87
N LEU A 658 -25.35 5.93 -3.17
CA LEU A 658 -24.41 6.86 -3.80
C LEU A 658 -25.18 7.82 -4.71
N GLU A 659 -25.29 9.08 -4.29
CA GLU A 659 -25.91 10.12 -5.09
C GLU A 659 -24.92 10.62 -6.15
N CYS A 660 -25.34 10.60 -7.41
CA CYS A 660 -24.54 10.95 -8.56
C CYS A 660 -25.27 11.93 -9.46
N ILE A 661 -24.52 12.77 -10.16
CA ILE A 661 -25.01 13.67 -11.21
C ILE A 661 -24.55 13.19 -12.58
N LYS A 662 -25.37 13.38 -13.62
CA LYS A 662 -24.95 13.10 -15.00
C LYS A 662 -23.98 14.15 -15.50
N MET A 663 -23.07 13.72 -16.36
CA MET A 663 -22.06 14.55 -17.01
C MET A 663 -22.30 14.61 -18.51
N ARG A 664 -21.81 15.67 -19.14
CA ARG A 664 -21.57 15.73 -20.59
C ARG A 664 -20.10 16.03 -20.85
N LEU A 665 -19.58 15.65 -22.01
CA LEU A 665 -18.20 15.96 -22.40
C LEU A 665 -18.11 17.35 -23.03
N GLY A 666 -17.18 18.17 -22.54
CA GLY A 666 -16.74 19.42 -23.14
C GLY A 666 -15.47 19.24 -23.99
N GLU A 667 -14.65 20.29 -24.03
CA GLU A 667 -13.36 20.30 -24.74
C GLU A 667 -12.29 19.44 -24.04
N PRO A 668 -11.28 18.94 -24.78
CA PRO A 668 -10.11 18.28 -24.20
C PRO A 668 -9.39 19.10 -23.12
N ASP A 669 -8.90 18.43 -22.08
CA ASP A 669 -7.98 19.00 -21.08
C ASP A 669 -6.50 18.84 -21.51
N GLU A 670 -5.57 19.27 -20.65
CA GLU A 670 -4.11 19.17 -20.89
C GLU A 670 -3.63 17.73 -21.10
N SER A 671 -4.39 16.74 -20.61
CA SER A 671 -4.09 15.31 -20.86
C SER A 671 -4.70 14.80 -22.17
N GLY A 672 -5.30 15.67 -22.98
CA GLY A 672 -5.98 15.33 -24.23
C GLY A 672 -7.36 14.70 -24.05
N ARG A 673 -7.85 14.54 -22.81
CA ARG A 673 -9.13 13.89 -22.50
C ARG A 673 -10.23 14.92 -22.33
N ARG A 674 -11.42 14.66 -22.86
CA ARG A 674 -12.54 15.60 -22.78
C ARG A 674 -12.97 15.89 -21.33
N ARG A 675 -13.14 17.16 -21.01
CA ARG A 675 -13.54 17.62 -19.67
C ARG A 675 -14.99 17.20 -19.37
N PRO A 676 -15.28 16.62 -18.20
CA PRO A 676 -16.65 16.32 -17.81
C PRO A 676 -17.30 17.59 -17.23
N ILE A 677 -18.52 17.91 -17.68
CA ILE A 677 -19.31 19.06 -17.24
C ILE A 677 -20.63 18.54 -16.64
N PRO A 678 -21.00 18.94 -15.40
CA PRO A 678 -22.23 18.47 -14.77
C PRO A 678 -23.48 18.96 -15.52
N ILE A 679 -24.54 18.15 -15.47
CA ILE A 679 -25.88 18.50 -15.95
C ILE A 679 -26.77 18.63 -14.71
N GLU A 680 -27.04 19.85 -14.28
CA GLU A 680 -27.86 20.13 -13.09
C GLU A 680 -29.27 19.55 -13.22
N GLY A 681 -29.85 19.10 -12.11
CA GLY A 681 -31.20 18.52 -12.07
C GLY A 681 -31.27 17.07 -12.56
N THR A 682 -30.12 16.39 -12.67
CA THR A 682 -30.03 14.97 -13.09
C THR A 682 -29.55 14.04 -12.00
N GLU A 683 -29.60 14.50 -10.75
CA GLU A 683 -29.17 13.76 -9.57
C GLU A 683 -29.98 12.47 -9.42
N THR A 684 -29.28 11.36 -9.24
CA THR A 684 -29.87 10.04 -9.02
C THR A 684 -29.10 9.30 -7.94
N VAL A 685 -29.78 8.43 -7.22
CA VAL A 685 -29.16 7.58 -6.19
C VAL A 685 -28.95 6.18 -6.76
N LEU A 686 -27.73 5.67 -6.67
CA LEU A 686 -27.42 4.25 -6.84
C LEU A 686 -27.54 3.55 -5.49
N ASP A 687 -28.29 2.45 -5.42
CA ASP A 687 -28.36 1.58 -4.24
C ASP A 687 -27.08 0.75 -4.15
N VAL A 688 -26.25 1.07 -3.15
CA VAL A 688 -24.97 0.42 -2.89
C VAL A 688 -24.71 0.33 -1.39
N GLU A 689 -23.95 -0.69 -0.99
CA GLU A 689 -23.58 -1.00 0.39
C GLU A 689 -22.08 -0.76 0.63
N CYS A 690 -21.31 -0.58 -0.45
CA CYS A 690 -19.88 -0.33 -0.40
C CYS A 690 -19.46 0.63 -1.51
N VAL A 691 -18.56 1.56 -1.18
CA VAL A 691 -17.98 2.52 -2.12
C VAL A 691 -16.46 2.43 -2.03
N ILE A 692 -15.80 2.13 -3.15
CA ILE A 692 -14.34 2.04 -3.24
C ILE A 692 -13.82 3.23 -4.06
N VAL A 693 -13.05 4.11 -3.43
CA VAL A 693 -12.51 5.32 -4.04
C VAL A 693 -11.20 5.02 -4.76
N ALA A 694 -11.21 5.05 -6.10
CA ALA A 694 -10.08 4.71 -6.97
C ALA A 694 -9.71 5.87 -7.93
N ILE A 695 -9.63 7.09 -7.40
CA ILE A 695 -9.49 8.33 -8.18
C ILE A 695 -8.02 8.81 -8.34
N GLY A 696 -7.06 8.01 -7.87
CA GLY A 696 -5.63 8.27 -7.95
C GLY A 696 -5.00 8.54 -6.59
N ASN A 697 -3.67 8.62 -6.58
CA ASN A 697 -2.85 8.73 -5.39
C ASN A 697 -1.81 9.86 -5.52
N GLY A 698 -1.40 10.42 -4.38
CA GLY A 698 -0.32 11.39 -4.25
C GLY A 698 0.95 10.82 -3.59
N PRO A 699 2.03 11.59 -3.54
CA PRO A 699 3.28 11.19 -2.88
C PRO A 699 3.17 11.28 -1.35
N ASN A 700 3.88 10.39 -0.64
CA ASN A 700 3.99 10.47 0.81
C ASN A 700 5.00 11.57 1.20
N PRO A 701 4.64 12.53 2.07
CA PRO A 701 5.51 13.66 2.42
C PRO A 701 6.69 13.29 3.33
N LEU A 702 6.76 12.06 3.84
CA LEU A 702 7.70 11.66 4.89
C LEU A 702 9.17 11.90 4.51
N VAL A 703 9.62 11.35 3.38
CA VAL A 703 11.02 11.48 2.93
C VAL A 703 11.36 12.94 2.60
N PRO A 704 10.56 13.68 1.81
CA PRO A 704 10.83 15.11 1.57
C PRO A 704 10.92 15.97 2.83
N THR A 705 10.04 15.75 3.80
CA THR A 705 9.98 16.57 5.03
C THR A 705 11.20 16.34 5.93
N THR A 706 11.82 15.17 5.85
CA THR A 706 12.96 14.78 6.68
C THR A 706 14.30 14.82 5.93
N THR A 707 14.30 15.36 4.71
CA THR A 707 15.50 15.44 3.86
C THR A 707 15.77 16.89 3.46
N PRO A 708 16.48 17.67 4.30
CA PRO A 708 16.85 19.04 3.98
C PRO A 708 17.57 19.16 2.63
N GLY A 709 17.18 20.15 1.83
CA GLY A 709 17.72 20.40 0.50
C GLY A 709 17.06 19.61 -0.64
N LEU A 710 16.07 18.75 -0.35
CA LEU A 710 15.28 18.05 -1.37
C LEU A 710 14.06 18.89 -1.78
N LYS A 711 14.01 19.31 -3.05
CA LYS A 711 12.92 20.12 -3.61
C LYS A 711 11.74 19.24 -4.04
N THR A 712 10.53 19.70 -3.76
CA THR A 712 9.28 19.12 -4.26
C THR A 712 8.51 20.13 -5.11
N ASN A 713 7.66 19.63 -6.00
CA ASN A 713 6.74 20.46 -6.76
C ASN A 713 5.47 20.77 -5.94
N ARG A 714 4.53 21.55 -6.50
CA ARG A 714 3.27 21.93 -5.82
C ARG A 714 2.38 20.75 -5.43
N ARG A 715 2.56 19.57 -6.06
CA ARG A 715 1.82 18.34 -5.76
C ARG A 715 2.55 17.44 -4.75
N GLY A 716 3.71 17.87 -4.25
CA GLY A 716 4.54 17.14 -3.30
C GLY A 716 5.48 16.11 -3.93
N ASN A 717 5.50 15.95 -5.26
CA ASN A 717 6.41 15.03 -5.94
C ASN A 717 7.85 15.57 -5.88
N ILE A 718 8.84 14.67 -5.82
CA ILE A 718 10.25 15.04 -5.83
C ILE A 718 10.60 15.61 -7.21
N VAL A 719 11.27 16.76 -7.22
CA VAL A 719 11.81 17.33 -8.46
C VAL A 719 13.13 16.64 -8.76
N ALA A 720 13.17 15.93 -9.89
CA ALA A 720 14.34 15.24 -10.41
C ALA A 720 14.47 15.48 -11.92
N ASP A 721 15.70 15.42 -12.41
CA ASP A 721 16.00 15.47 -13.84
C ASP A 721 15.44 14.22 -14.56
N GLU A 722 14.77 14.39 -15.70
CA GLU A 722 14.06 13.29 -16.39
C GLU A 722 15.00 12.25 -17.02
N GLU A 723 16.24 12.65 -17.36
CA GLU A 723 17.21 11.79 -18.03
C GLU A 723 18.17 11.09 -17.07
N SER A 724 18.46 11.69 -15.92
CA SER A 724 19.41 11.16 -14.94
C SER A 724 18.77 10.77 -13.61
N GLY A 725 17.57 11.26 -13.30
CA GLY A 725 16.96 11.12 -11.97
C GLY A 725 17.64 11.97 -10.89
N LEU A 726 18.59 12.85 -11.22
CA LEU A 726 19.31 13.65 -10.24
C LEU A 726 18.36 14.64 -9.54
N THR A 727 18.40 14.69 -8.21
CA THR A 727 17.57 15.61 -7.42
C THR A 727 18.34 16.89 -7.06
N SER A 728 17.69 17.81 -6.34
CA SER A 728 18.36 19.00 -5.79
C SER A 728 19.35 18.70 -4.66
N LYS A 729 19.36 17.48 -4.11
CA LYS A 729 20.28 17.07 -3.04
C LYS A 729 21.41 16.23 -3.62
N LYS A 730 22.66 16.63 -3.34
CA LYS A 730 23.87 15.95 -3.81
C LYS A 730 23.87 14.49 -3.35
N GLY A 731 24.20 13.56 -4.25
CA GLY A 731 24.23 12.13 -3.98
C GLY A 731 22.85 11.47 -3.91
N VAL A 732 21.76 12.21 -4.18
CA VAL A 732 20.39 11.69 -4.13
C VAL A 732 19.74 11.75 -5.49
N PHE A 733 19.18 10.62 -5.90
CA PHE A 733 18.48 10.40 -7.16
C PHE A 733 17.03 9.97 -6.86
N ALA A 734 16.11 10.18 -7.79
CA ALA A 734 14.72 9.74 -7.67
C ALA A 734 14.15 9.33 -9.03
N GLY A 735 13.20 8.39 -9.03
CA GLY A 735 12.57 7.91 -10.25
C GLY A 735 11.28 7.14 -10.02
N GLY A 736 10.50 6.97 -11.08
CA GLY A 736 9.16 6.38 -11.02
C GLY A 736 8.11 7.32 -10.44
N ASP A 737 7.04 6.75 -9.89
CA ASP A 737 5.82 7.50 -9.53
C ASP A 737 6.04 8.62 -8.49
N ILE A 738 7.12 8.58 -7.70
CA ILE A 738 7.46 9.66 -6.77
C ILE A 738 7.84 10.97 -7.49
N VAL A 739 8.32 10.87 -8.74
CA VAL A 739 8.67 12.01 -9.61
C VAL A 739 7.51 12.35 -10.54
N THR A 740 7.00 11.36 -11.29
CA THR A 740 6.02 11.58 -12.36
C THR A 740 4.57 11.64 -11.87
N GLY A 741 4.29 11.18 -10.66
CA GLY A 741 2.94 10.75 -10.25
C GLY A 741 2.59 9.39 -10.84
N ALA A 742 1.42 8.86 -10.46
CA ALA A 742 0.96 7.53 -10.84
C ALA A 742 1.00 7.30 -12.37
N ALA A 743 1.78 6.31 -12.80
CA ALA A 743 2.02 6.01 -14.21
C ALA A 743 1.83 4.51 -14.49
N THR A 744 2.82 3.84 -15.08
CA THR A 744 2.80 2.41 -15.37
C THR A 744 4.08 1.75 -14.84
N VAL A 745 4.01 0.45 -14.52
CA VAL A 745 5.15 -0.33 -14.00
C VAL A 745 6.41 -0.13 -14.84
N ILE A 746 6.28 -0.25 -16.16
CA ILE A 746 7.42 -0.16 -17.08
C ILE A 746 7.98 1.25 -17.25
N LEU A 747 7.17 2.31 -17.06
CA LEU A 747 7.68 3.68 -17.01
C LEU A 747 8.52 3.91 -15.75
N ALA A 748 8.09 3.34 -14.61
CA ALA A 748 8.88 3.36 -13.38
C ALA A 748 10.20 2.60 -13.55
N MET A 749 10.19 1.46 -14.25
CA MET A 749 11.42 0.73 -14.59
C MET A 749 12.31 1.53 -15.54
N GLY A 750 11.76 2.18 -16.57
CA GLY A 750 12.50 3.06 -17.47
C GLY A 750 13.22 4.20 -16.73
N ALA A 751 12.52 4.86 -15.79
CA ALA A 751 13.13 5.86 -14.91
C ALA A 751 14.23 5.26 -14.03
N GLY A 752 14.02 4.06 -13.48
CA GLY A 752 15.03 3.34 -12.71
C GLY A 752 16.29 3.02 -13.53
N LYS A 753 16.14 2.59 -14.79
CA LYS A 753 17.26 2.30 -15.68
C LYS A 753 18.11 3.53 -15.97
N LYS A 754 17.46 4.66 -16.28
CA LYS A 754 18.12 5.96 -16.44
C LYS A 754 18.89 6.36 -15.18
N ALA A 755 18.24 6.26 -14.02
CA ALA A 755 18.87 6.58 -12.73
C ALA A 755 20.05 5.65 -12.40
N ALA A 756 19.97 4.35 -12.69
CA ALA A 756 21.07 3.40 -12.47
C ALA A 756 22.32 3.76 -13.28
N VAL A 757 22.16 4.23 -14.53
CA VAL A 757 23.27 4.74 -15.34
C VAL A 757 23.87 5.99 -14.72
N ALA A 758 23.04 6.94 -14.28
CA ALA A 758 23.50 8.17 -13.66
C ALA A 758 24.22 7.95 -12.31
N ILE A 759 23.68 7.07 -11.46
CA ILE A 759 24.27 6.70 -10.17
C ILE A 759 25.64 6.07 -10.37
N ASP A 760 25.76 5.11 -11.30
CA ASP A 760 27.03 4.46 -11.63
C ASP A 760 28.08 5.50 -12.08
N ASN A 761 27.71 6.41 -12.98
CA ASN A 761 28.63 7.47 -13.41
C ASN A 761 29.03 8.39 -12.24
N TYR A 762 28.06 8.77 -11.40
CA TYR A 762 28.29 9.65 -10.26
C TYR A 762 29.28 9.05 -9.25
N VAL A 763 29.07 7.80 -8.81
CA VAL A 763 29.93 7.19 -7.79
C VAL A 763 31.31 6.82 -8.33
N MET A 764 31.39 6.49 -9.61
CA MET A 764 32.67 6.18 -10.29
C MET A 764 33.43 7.45 -10.74
N GLY A 765 32.92 8.66 -10.44
CA GLY A 765 33.57 9.92 -10.81
C GLY A 765 33.63 10.20 -12.32
N ARG A 766 32.72 9.61 -13.10
CA ARG A 766 32.60 9.85 -14.55
C ARG A 766 31.72 11.08 -14.79
N GLU A 767 31.98 11.84 -15.85
CA GLU A 767 31.13 12.98 -16.21
C GLU A 767 29.68 12.52 -16.41
N LEU A 768 28.76 13.13 -15.66
CA LEU A 768 27.34 13.06 -15.94
C LEU A 768 27.14 13.79 -17.27
N LYS A 769 27.00 13.05 -18.37
CA LYS A 769 26.68 13.67 -19.66
C LYS A 769 25.37 14.44 -19.52
N SER A 770 25.45 15.77 -19.45
CA SER A 770 24.31 16.62 -19.77
C SER A 770 24.06 16.43 -21.26
N CYS A 771 23.08 15.61 -21.63
CA CYS A 771 22.58 15.64 -23.00
C CYS A 771 21.82 16.96 -23.16
N THR A 772 22.52 17.99 -23.67
CA THR A 772 21.86 19.14 -24.28
C THR A 772 20.93 18.65 -25.38
N VAL A 773 19.68 19.14 -25.30
CA VAL A 773 18.53 19.05 -26.21
C VAL A 773 18.82 18.59 -27.63
#